data_AF-A0A6A6ZSI6-F1
#
_entry.id   AF-A0A6A6ZSI6-F1
#
_cell.length_a   1.000
_cell.length_b   1.000
_cell.length_c   1.000
_cell.angle_alpha   90.00
_cell.angle_beta   90.00
_cell.angle_gamma   90.00
#
_symmetry.space_group_name_H-M   'P 1'
#
loop_
_entity.id
_entity.type
_entity.pdbx_description
1 polymer ?
#
loop_
_entity_poly.entity_id
_entity_poly.type
_entity_poly.pdbx_seq_one_letter_code
_entity_poly.pdbx_strand_id
1 'polypeptide(L)'
;MVEEAPPPESSVAALTASPPKRMRADSSSSSSIESTRSVRTLASEDLEYVHENGRTYGNDTYFLPCVYLPNNDFKQQDLLSLQHQVFLHALQGKLTTTRILPSTRRILDLGTGPGHWAVAMAQKYPRSEVVGIDMTEWDLNTTEATLGESKVIWEIDDLDVWGREPDLDTLTARLEQFDFFTDVSNRKPIDSPTRSRAQTGIGGLSQAGTSSESLLADPYTLVGQPTPGWHFSDVFELIHLRNMKGAFAHWEEVYAEIFKSLSPGGWVEIADYDLGEIPRPAKSSNKTELPLPTLRRLYASAIEASFKSGRPIGTFYMHASYLEEAGFTDIQTTQVNVPVGPWPRDEKQKSIGKLMLVVLMEMFEASALRLLGKYGDREKVWTLEEIETQIAIAQQEIAEWNARAEQGEVEGWRIAHDVINSPGFIGAAARFWQRSYASDYVGLAILITGYILIQFLAEPFHRMFFLDNLAIGYPHAEVERVPVSWLFIYAGAVPLGTLILWALLVRPGTHKAHVTLLGWFISMILTLFITDVIKNAVGRPRPDLIARCKPAPGTPAHELVTFEVCTETDHHVLHDGWRSFPSGHSSFSFSGLGYLSLFIAGQCHVYRPRADLARVLLALAPLLGAALIAISRCEDYRHDVYDVTVGSVLGMAVAHYTYRRYYPALRNRNCASPFANPMDEAGVKGFRRVKDDEEALRGAGEFELEDISGDEEEERVRR
;
A
#
# COMPACT_ATOMS: atom_id res chain seq x y z
N MET A 1 25.43 21.03 -68.19
CA MET A 1 24.22 20.42 -68.76
C MET A 1 24.49 18.94 -69.00
N VAL A 2 24.26 18.14 -67.98
CA VAL A 2 23.94 16.72 -68.09
C VAL A 2 22.83 16.54 -67.06
N GLU A 3 21.66 16.22 -67.56
CA GLU A 3 20.40 16.06 -66.84
C GLU A 3 20.39 14.61 -66.31
N GLU A 4 20.37 14.44 -65.00
CA GLU A 4 20.36 13.13 -64.35
C GLU A 4 18.91 12.75 -64.01
N ALA A 5 18.51 11.56 -64.46
CA ALA A 5 17.14 11.07 -64.44
C ALA A 5 16.62 10.81 -63.00
N PRO A 6 15.31 10.92 -62.76
CA PRO A 6 14.74 10.62 -61.44
C PRO A 6 14.86 9.12 -61.12
N PRO A 7 15.08 8.75 -59.84
CA PRO A 7 15.13 7.35 -59.44
C PRO A 7 13.74 6.69 -59.57
N PRO A 8 13.69 5.36 -59.78
CA PRO A 8 12.45 4.67 -60.06
C PRO A 8 11.55 4.63 -58.82
N GLU A 9 10.25 4.89 -59.02
CA GLU A 9 9.20 4.59 -58.05
C GLU A 9 9.16 3.07 -57.81
N SER A 10 9.92 2.60 -56.81
CA SER A 10 9.67 1.29 -56.20
C SER A 10 8.50 1.45 -55.24
N SER A 11 7.40 0.77 -55.54
CA SER A 11 6.19 0.72 -54.75
C SER A 11 6.49 0.41 -53.29
N VAL A 12 6.42 1.43 -52.42
CA VAL A 12 6.29 1.25 -50.97
C VAL A 12 4.96 0.54 -50.76
N ALA A 13 5.01 -0.76 -50.50
CA ALA A 13 3.86 -1.47 -49.99
C ALA A 13 3.55 -0.87 -48.62
N ALA A 14 2.45 -0.12 -48.51
CA ALA A 14 1.89 0.33 -47.26
C ALA A 14 1.54 -0.89 -46.40
N LEU A 15 2.43 -1.22 -45.45
CA LEU A 15 2.23 -2.29 -44.47
C LEU A 15 1.82 -1.70 -43.11
N THR A 16 0.73 -0.94 -43.11
CA THR A 16 -0.11 -0.69 -41.93
C THR A 16 -1.54 -0.47 -42.40
N ALA A 17 -2.26 -1.55 -42.68
CA ALA A 17 -3.69 -1.46 -42.97
C ALA A 17 -4.47 -2.64 -42.38
N SER A 18 -4.64 -2.63 -41.05
CA SER A 18 -5.98 -2.90 -40.54
C SER A 18 -6.77 -1.60 -40.67
N PRO A 19 -8.02 -1.61 -41.17
CA PRO A 19 -8.79 -0.38 -41.27
C PRO A 19 -8.93 0.26 -39.88
N PRO A 20 -8.77 1.59 -39.74
CA PRO A 20 -8.96 2.26 -38.47
C PRO A 20 -10.39 1.98 -37.98
N LYS A 21 -10.53 1.45 -36.75
CA LYS A 21 -11.85 1.17 -36.16
C LYS A 21 -12.62 2.43 -35.74
N ARG A 22 -11.99 3.63 -35.72
CA ARG A 22 -12.69 4.91 -35.56
C ARG A 22 -13.00 5.53 -36.93
N MET A 23 -14.25 5.95 -37.12
CA MET A 23 -14.76 6.49 -38.39
C MET A 23 -14.06 7.80 -38.76
N ARG A 24 -13.53 7.89 -39.98
CA ARG A 24 -13.01 9.13 -40.57
C ARG A 24 -14.17 10.12 -40.71
N ALA A 25 -14.09 11.29 -40.06
CA ALA A 25 -15.00 12.39 -40.38
C ALA A 25 -14.59 13.01 -41.72
N ASP A 26 -15.57 13.34 -42.57
CA ASP A 26 -15.33 13.90 -43.90
C ASP A 26 -14.53 15.21 -43.81
N SER A 27 -13.51 15.32 -44.66
CA SER A 27 -12.47 16.37 -44.65
C SER A 27 -12.96 17.75 -45.12
N SER A 28 -14.23 18.11 -44.88
CA SER A 28 -14.82 19.37 -45.34
C SER A 28 -15.05 20.43 -44.26
N SER A 29 -14.70 20.17 -43.00
CA SER A 29 -14.75 21.21 -41.96
C SER A 29 -13.35 21.60 -41.49
N SER A 30 -13.00 22.86 -41.72
CA SER A 30 -11.85 23.57 -41.17
C SER A 30 -11.88 23.58 -39.62
N SER A 31 -11.53 22.47 -38.98
CA SER A 31 -11.22 22.45 -37.55
C SER A 31 -9.73 22.71 -37.37
N SER A 32 -9.39 23.73 -36.59
CA SER A 32 -8.02 24.07 -36.19
C SER A 32 -7.34 22.91 -35.46
N ILE A 33 -6.00 22.87 -35.52
CA ILE A 33 -5.09 21.86 -34.95
C ILE A 33 -5.32 21.60 -33.44
N GLU A 34 -6.01 22.49 -32.72
CA GLU A 34 -6.43 22.28 -31.33
C GLU A 34 -7.56 21.26 -31.14
N SER A 35 -8.34 20.96 -32.18
CA SER A 35 -9.49 20.02 -32.09
C SER A 35 -9.12 18.54 -32.29
N THR A 36 -7.83 18.22 -32.44
CA THR A 36 -7.34 16.87 -32.75
C THR A 36 -6.95 16.01 -31.53
N ARG A 37 -7.01 16.55 -30.30
CA ARG A 37 -6.59 15.83 -29.10
C ARG A 37 -7.57 14.68 -28.74
N SER A 38 -7.08 13.44 -28.88
CA SER A 38 -7.72 12.14 -28.56
C SER A 38 -9.00 11.72 -29.30
N VAL A 39 -9.25 12.21 -30.52
CA VAL A 39 -10.39 11.75 -31.34
C VAL A 39 -10.03 10.58 -32.27
N ARG A 40 -8.75 10.44 -32.67
CA ARG A 40 -8.27 9.44 -33.65
C ARG A 40 -6.88 8.91 -33.29
N THR A 41 -6.56 7.69 -33.73
CA THR A 41 -5.16 7.25 -33.86
C THR A 41 -4.46 8.15 -34.89
N LEU A 42 -3.33 8.73 -34.53
CA LEU A 42 -2.52 9.55 -35.41
C LEU A 42 -1.80 8.65 -36.44
N ALA A 43 -1.67 9.15 -37.68
CA ALA A 43 -0.77 8.53 -38.63
C ALA A 43 0.66 8.97 -38.31
N SER A 44 1.67 8.16 -38.68
CA SER A 44 3.09 8.53 -38.49
C SER A 44 3.43 9.89 -39.12
N GLU A 45 2.79 10.23 -40.25
CA GLU A 45 2.93 11.52 -40.94
C GLU A 45 2.33 12.73 -40.19
N ASP A 46 1.44 12.49 -39.22
CA ASP A 46 0.84 13.56 -38.39
C ASP A 46 1.71 13.92 -37.17
N LEU A 47 2.82 13.20 -36.92
CA LEU A 47 3.68 13.40 -35.75
C LEU A 47 4.67 14.55 -35.96
N GLU A 48 4.64 15.52 -35.04
CA GLU A 48 5.60 16.61 -34.98
C GLU A 48 6.69 16.33 -33.94
N TYR A 49 7.84 15.87 -34.43
CA TYR A 49 9.00 15.64 -33.58
C TYR A 49 9.80 16.91 -33.31
N VAL A 50 10.37 16.99 -32.11
CA VAL A 50 11.25 18.08 -31.71
C VAL A 50 12.69 17.58 -31.63
N HIS A 51 13.59 18.24 -32.37
CA HIS A 51 15.02 17.90 -32.40
C HIS A 51 15.84 18.95 -31.66
N GLU A 52 16.40 18.58 -30.51
CA GLU A 52 17.17 19.46 -29.63
C GLU A 52 18.34 18.66 -29.03
N ASN A 53 19.49 19.30 -28.80
CA ASN A 53 20.64 18.69 -28.12
C ASN A 53 21.10 17.34 -28.70
N GLY A 54 20.98 17.17 -30.03
CA GLY A 54 21.34 15.92 -30.71
C GLY A 54 20.38 14.74 -30.48
N ARG A 55 19.22 14.99 -29.85
CA ARG A 55 18.18 14.00 -29.54
C ARG A 55 16.85 14.36 -30.17
N THR A 56 15.95 13.39 -30.25
CA THR A 56 14.59 13.57 -30.77
C THR A 56 13.57 13.34 -29.66
N TYR A 57 12.55 14.19 -29.60
CA TYR A 57 11.49 14.18 -28.60
C TYR A 57 10.11 14.14 -29.28
N GLY A 58 9.15 13.49 -28.65
CA GLY A 58 7.81 13.28 -29.22
C GLY A 58 6.95 14.52 -29.34
N ASN A 59 7.22 15.53 -28.50
CA ASN A 59 6.53 16.82 -28.53
C ASN A 59 7.41 17.89 -27.84
N ASP A 60 6.85 19.07 -27.60
CA ASP A 60 7.53 20.21 -26.98
C ASP A 60 7.53 20.20 -25.44
N THR A 61 6.83 19.23 -24.81
CA THR A 61 6.57 19.21 -23.37
C THR A 61 7.24 18.06 -22.61
N TYR A 62 7.24 16.84 -23.16
CA TYR A 62 7.81 15.67 -22.50
C TYR A 62 9.34 15.65 -22.61
N PHE A 63 10.00 15.22 -21.54
CA PHE A 63 11.44 15.43 -21.39
C PHE A 63 12.32 14.25 -21.82
N LEU A 64 11.79 13.03 -21.89
CA LEU A 64 12.56 11.88 -22.35
C LEU A 64 12.63 11.86 -23.87
N PRO A 65 13.81 11.52 -24.44
CA PRO A 65 13.92 11.32 -25.88
C PRO A 65 13.09 10.11 -26.32
N CYS A 66 12.79 10.04 -27.60
CA CYS A 66 12.09 8.94 -28.27
C CYS A 66 12.92 8.44 -29.46
N VAL A 67 12.49 7.33 -30.06
CA VAL A 67 13.07 6.85 -31.32
C VAL A 67 12.49 7.66 -32.47
N TYR A 68 13.36 8.06 -33.40
CA TYR A 68 12.95 8.61 -34.69
C TYR A 68 13.55 7.73 -35.78
N LEU A 69 12.71 6.87 -36.37
CA LEU A 69 13.12 5.83 -37.31
C LEU A 69 14.04 6.34 -38.44
N PRO A 70 13.81 7.52 -39.05
CA PRO A 70 14.71 8.02 -40.09
C PRO A 70 16.15 8.31 -39.60
N ASN A 71 16.34 8.60 -38.32
CA ASN A 71 17.66 8.87 -37.73
C ASN A 71 18.30 7.63 -37.07
N ASN A 72 17.57 6.51 -36.94
CA ASN A 72 18.06 5.26 -36.34
C ASN A 72 18.68 5.43 -34.92
N ASP A 73 18.20 6.38 -34.11
CA ASP A 73 18.62 6.54 -32.71
C ASP A 73 17.84 5.56 -31.81
N PHE A 74 18.37 4.35 -31.65
CA PHE A 74 17.77 3.30 -30.82
C PHE A 74 18.22 3.33 -29.36
N LYS A 75 19.05 4.31 -28.94
CA LYS A 75 19.63 4.34 -27.59
C LYS A 75 18.56 4.33 -26.50
N GLN A 76 17.45 5.05 -26.71
CA GLN A 76 16.34 5.04 -25.75
C GLN A 76 15.58 3.70 -25.75
N GLN A 77 15.40 3.08 -26.91
CA GLN A 77 14.71 1.78 -27.02
C GLN A 77 15.49 0.68 -26.31
N ASP A 78 16.81 0.64 -26.46
CA ASP A 78 17.68 -0.30 -25.76
C ASP A 78 17.63 -0.09 -24.25
N LEU A 79 17.65 1.16 -23.79
CA LEU A 79 17.53 1.53 -22.38
C LEU A 79 16.20 1.03 -21.77
N LEU A 80 15.08 1.27 -22.46
CA LEU A 80 13.76 0.81 -22.01
C LEU A 80 13.63 -0.73 -22.05
N SER A 81 14.35 -1.40 -22.95
CA SER A 81 14.43 -2.87 -23.02
C SER A 81 15.16 -3.45 -21.80
N LEU A 82 16.30 -2.86 -21.41
CA LEU A 82 17.01 -3.23 -20.18
C LEU A 82 16.16 -2.97 -18.94
N GLN A 83 15.46 -1.84 -18.92
CA GLN A 83 14.57 -1.50 -17.82
C GLN A 83 13.40 -2.48 -17.69
N HIS A 84 12.83 -2.95 -18.80
CA HIS A 84 11.83 -4.01 -18.79
C HIS A 84 12.36 -5.28 -18.09
N GLN A 85 13.61 -5.68 -18.36
CA GLN A 85 14.25 -6.81 -17.68
C GLN A 85 14.41 -6.55 -16.18
N VAL A 86 14.77 -5.34 -15.76
CA VAL A 86 14.83 -4.98 -14.34
C VAL A 86 13.47 -5.19 -13.66
N PHE A 87 12.37 -4.73 -14.28
CA PHE A 87 11.02 -4.96 -13.76
C PHE A 87 10.67 -6.44 -13.70
N LEU A 88 10.95 -7.23 -14.75
CA LEU A 88 10.71 -8.67 -14.73
C LEU A 88 11.49 -9.36 -13.61
N HIS A 89 12.77 -9.04 -13.42
CA HIS A 89 13.57 -9.60 -12.33
C HIS A 89 13.05 -9.19 -10.95
N ALA A 90 12.71 -7.91 -10.77
CA ALA A 90 12.09 -7.40 -9.54
C ALA A 90 10.75 -8.10 -9.26
N LEU A 91 10.00 -8.44 -10.31
CA LEU A 91 8.72 -9.12 -10.24
C LEU A 91 8.81 -10.66 -10.36
N GLN A 92 10.02 -11.23 -10.25
CA GLN A 92 10.28 -12.67 -10.34
C GLN A 92 9.66 -13.34 -11.59
N GLY A 93 9.78 -12.69 -12.74
CA GLY A 93 9.27 -13.14 -14.03
C GLY A 93 7.79 -12.89 -14.26
N LYS A 94 7.08 -12.24 -13.32
CA LYS A 94 5.68 -11.85 -13.52
C LYS A 94 5.60 -10.50 -14.24
N LEU A 95 4.66 -10.41 -15.20
CA LEU A 95 4.35 -9.17 -15.92
C LEU A 95 3.46 -8.22 -15.11
N THR A 96 2.67 -8.77 -14.19
CA THR A 96 1.72 -8.02 -13.37
C THR A 96 1.62 -8.63 -11.97
N THR A 97 1.31 -7.81 -10.97
CA THR A 97 0.99 -8.23 -9.60
C THR A 97 -0.51 -8.41 -9.38
N THR A 98 -1.31 -7.87 -10.29
CA THR A 98 -2.77 -7.90 -10.25
C THR A 98 -3.31 -9.26 -10.70
N ARG A 99 -4.47 -9.65 -10.16
CA ARG A 99 -5.15 -10.88 -10.57
C ARG A 99 -5.84 -10.68 -11.92
N ILE A 100 -5.29 -11.29 -12.96
CA ILE A 100 -5.95 -11.43 -14.25
C ILE A 100 -6.84 -12.67 -14.24
N LEU A 101 -8.08 -12.53 -14.70
CA LEU A 101 -9.01 -13.65 -14.81
C LEU A 101 -8.81 -14.33 -16.17
N PRO A 102 -9.01 -15.66 -16.28
CA PRO A 102 -8.99 -16.34 -17.58
C PRO A 102 -10.04 -15.82 -18.57
N SER A 103 -11.06 -15.12 -18.06
CA SER A 103 -12.09 -14.45 -18.83
C SER A 103 -11.71 -13.04 -19.25
N THR A 104 -10.53 -12.54 -18.87
CA THR A 104 -10.12 -11.18 -19.21
C THR A 104 -10.07 -11.02 -20.73
N ARG A 105 -10.74 -9.99 -21.26
CA ARG A 105 -10.92 -9.79 -22.70
C ARG A 105 -10.15 -8.61 -23.26
N ARG A 106 -9.91 -7.56 -22.48
CA ARG A 106 -9.32 -6.32 -23.02
C ARG A 106 -8.38 -5.65 -22.02
N ILE A 107 -7.16 -5.39 -22.46
CA ILE A 107 -6.05 -4.86 -21.67
C ILE A 107 -5.45 -3.65 -22.39
N LEU A 108 -5.20 -2.57 -21.65
CA LEU A 108 -4.51 -1.38 -22.15
C LEU A 108 -3.12 -1.27 -21.52
N ASP A 109 -2.09 -1.08 -22.34
CA ASP A 109 -0.76 -0.66 -21.92
C ASP A 109 -0.57 0.81 -22.33
N LEU A 110 -0.63 1.71 -21.35
CA LEU A 110 -0.56 3.15 -21.55
C LEU A 110 0.88 3.63 -21.44
N GLY A 111 1.38 4.29 -22.49
CA GLY A 111 2.80 4.60 -22.62
C GLY A 111 3.61 3.33 -22.89
N THR A 112 3.19 2.56 -23.89
CA THR A 112 3.73 1.21 -24.15
C THR A 112 5.21 1.21 -24.56
N GLY A 113 5.73 2.34 -25.05
CA GLY A 113 7.11 2.46 -25.48
C GLY A 113 7.46 1.45 -26.58
N PRO A 114 8.61 0.74 -26.47
CA PRO A 114 8.98 -0.33 -27.40
C PRO A 114 8.06 -1.57 -27.37
N GLY A 115 7.02 -1.61 -26.53
CA GLY A 115 5.98 -2.63 -26.57
C GLY A 115 6.28 -3.95 -25.85
N HIS A 116 7.43 -4.08 -25.18
CA HIS A 116 7.86 -5.34 -24.53
C HIS A 116 6.81 -5.92 -23.57
N TRP A 117 6.16 -5.07 -22.77
CA TRP A 117 5.15 -5.53 -21.82
C TRP A 117 3.86 -5.97 -22.53
N ALA A 118 3.36 -5.17 -23.48
CA ALA A 118 2.17 -5.48 -24.25
C ALA A 118 2.32 -6.80 -25.03
N VAL A 119 3.48 -7.02 -25.68
CA VAL A 119 3.77 -8.27 -26.41
C VAL A 119 3.79 -9.47 -25.45
N ALA A 120 4.50 -9.36 -24.33
CA ALA A 120 4.58 -10.44 -23.34
C ALA A 120 3.19 -10.76 -22.73
N MET A 121 2.34 -9.75 -22.57
CA MET A 121 0.97 -9.92 -22.10
C MET A 121 0.07 -10.60 -23.15
N ALA A 122 0.21 -10.23 -24.43
CA ALA A 122 -0.53 -10.87 -25.51
C ALA A 122 -0.16 -12.35 -25.66
N GLN A 123 1.14 -12.68 -25.56
CA GLN A 123 1.62 -14.07 -25.55
C GLN A 123 1.04 -14.87 -24.39
N LYS A 124 1.03 -14.27 -23.18
CA LYS A 124 0.54 -14.94 -21.97
C LYS A 124 -0.98 -15.11 -21.96
N TYR A 125 -1.70 -14.19 -22.58
CA TYR A 125 -3.16 -14.18 -22.64
C TYR A 125 -3.64 -14.01 -24.08
N PRO A 126 -3.51 -15.04 -24.94
CA PRO A 126 -3.79 -14.92 -26.39
C PRO A 126 -5.28 -14.70 -26.72
N ARG A 127 -6.16 -14.85 -25.73
CA ARG A 127 -7.61 -14.55 -25.85
C ARG A 127 -7.95 -13.10 -25.51
N SER A 128 -7.02 -12.36 -24.91
CA SER A 128 -7.19 -10.96 -24.56
C SER A 128 -6.80 -10.09 -25.75
N GLU A 129 -7.62 -9.10 -26.05
CA GLU A 129 -7.24 -7.96 -26.89
C GLU A 129 -6.30 -7.06 -26.07
N VAL A 130 -5.02 -7.03 -26.45
CA VAL A 130 -4.03 -6.13 -25.85
C VAL A 130 -3.85 -4.92 -26.75
N VAL A 131 -4.06 -3.73 -26.21
CA VAL A 131 -3.87 -2.45 -26.89
C VAL A 131 -2.66 -1.75 -26.28
N GLY A 132 -1.65 -1.47 -27.08
CA GLY A 132 -0.50 -0.65 -26.69
C GLY A 132 -0.64 0.74 -27.29
N ILE A 133 -0.57 1.78 -26.45
CA ILE A 133 -0.72 3.17 -26.87
C ILE A 133 0.48 4.01 -26.44
N ASP A 134 0.98 4.85 -27.35
CA ASP A 134 2.11 5.75 -27.09
C ASP A 134 1.95 7.06 -27.88
N MET A 135 2.65 8.12 -27.44
CA MET A 135 2.63 9.40 -28.15
C MET A 135 3.62 9.44 -29.32
N THR A 136 4.59 8.51 -29.37
CA THR A 136 5.61 8.44 -30.43
C THR A 136 5.67 7.08 -31.11
N GLU A 137 6.18 7.06 -32.34
CA GLU A 137 6.50 5.82 -33.05
C GLU A 137 7.78 5.14 -32.50
N TRP A 138 7.74 3.81 -32.38
CA TRP A 138 8.84 2.95 -31.92
C TRP A 138 9.14 1.86 -32.95
N ASP A 139 10.35 1.28 -32.95
CA ASP A 139 10.62 0.09 -33.76
C ASP A 139 10.05 -1.15 -33.07
N LEU A 140 8.83 -1.51 -33.49
CA LEU A 140 8.11 -2.66 -32.97
C LEU A 140 8.49 -3.95 -33.69
N ASN A 141 9.17 -3.92 -34.85
CA ASN A 141 9.49 -5.14 -35.62
C ASN A 141 10.29 -6.14 -34.78
N THR A 142 11.23 -5.64 -34.01
CA THR A 142 12.09 -6.43 -33.11
C THR A 142 11.29 -7.07 -31.99
N THR A 143 10.38 -6.33 -31.36
CA THR A 143 9.52 -6.85 -30.28
C THR A 143 8.45 -7.80 -30.82
N GLU A 144 7.83 -7.46 -31.95
CA GLU A 144 6.78 -8.26 -32.60
C GLU A 144 7.28 -9.56 -33.20
N ALA A 145 8.57 -9.66 -33.55
CA ALA A 145 9.16 -10.92 -34.01
C ALA A 145 8.97 -12.07 -33.00
N THR A 146 8.71 -11.75 -31.72
CA THR A 146 8.45 -12.73 -30.67
C THR A 146 6.97 -13.10 -30.51
N LEU A 147 6.01 -12.38 -31.11
CA LEU A 147 4.56 -12.52 -30.86
C LEU A 147 3.96 -13.91 -31.18
N GLY A 148 4.56 -14.65 -32.11
CA GLY A 148 4.02 -15.91 -32.59
C GLY A 148 2.62 -15.73 -33.22
N GLU A 149 1.61 -16.44 -32.69
CA GLU A 149 0.21 -16.36 -33.16
C GLU A 149 -0.61 -15.24 -32.45
N SER A 150 -0.03 -14.57 -31.46
CA SER A 150 -0.72 -13.52 -30.70
C SER A 150 -0.69 -12.19 -31.46
N LYS A 151 -1.60 -11.27 -31.12
CA LYS A 151 -1.66 -9.94 -31.76
C LYS A 151 -1.80 -8.84 -30.70
N VAL A 152 -1.03 -7.78 -30.89
CA VAL A 152 -1.20 -6.50 -30.18
C VAL A 152 -1.82 -5.49 -31.15
N ILE A 153 -2.68 -4.62 -30.63
CA ILE A 153 -3.21 -3.48 -31.37
C ILE A 153 -2.41 -2.26 -30.94
N TRP A 154 -1.71 -1.65 -31.88
CA TRP A 154 -0.91 -0.45 -31.63
C TRP A 154 -1.68 0.81 -32.01
N GLU A 155 -1.69 1.78 -31.12
CA GLU A 155 -2.29 3.10 -31.33
C GLU A 155 -1.26 4.19 -31.02
N ILE A 156 -1.17 5.19 -31.89
CA ILE A 156 -0.41 6.42 -31.65
C ILE A 156 -1.42 7.51 -31.26
N ASP A 157 -1.32 8.04 -30.04
CA ASP A 157 -2.17 9.14 -29.56
C ASP A 157 -1.46 9.91 -28.43
N ASP A 158 -1.65 11.22 -28.39
CA ASP A 158 -1.23 12.04 -27.25
C ASP A 158 -2.37 12.09 -26.23
N LEU A 159 -2.21 11.29 -25.17
CA LEU A 159 -3.21 11.15 -24.13
C LEU A 159 -3.24 12.34 -23.15
N ASP A 160 -2.30 13.29 -23.22
CA ASP A 160 -2.33 14.48 -22.37
C ASP A 160 -3.20 15.59 -22.97
N VAL A 161 -4.50 15.31 -23.06
CA VAL A 161 -5.50 16.20 -23.67
C VAL A 161 -5.73 17.49 -22.88
N TRP A 162 -5.35 17.51 -21.60
CA TRP A 162 -5.48 18.67 -20.71
C TRP A 162 -4.35 19.69 -20.88
N GLY A 163 -3.23 19.29 -21.47
CA GLY A 163 -2.19 20.21 -21.93
C GLY A 163 -1.20 20.63 -20.85
N ARG A 164 -1.11 21.94 -20.57
CA ARG A 164 -0.07 22.50 -19.69
C ARG A 164 -0.68 22.97 -18.37
N GLU A 165 0.06 22.77 -17.28
CA GLU A 165 -0.32 23.23 -15.94
C GLU A 165 -0.47 24.76 -15.89
N PRO A 166 -1.67 25.30 -15.63
CA PRO A 166 -1.88 26.74 -15.54
C PRO A 166 -1.34 27.38 -14.26
N ASP A 167 -1.23 26.63 -13.15
CA ASP A 167 -0.83 27.17 -11.84
C ASP A 167 0.58 26.71 -11.42
N LEU A 168 1.56 27.11 -12.23
CA LEU A 168 2.96 26.74 -12.04
C LEU A 168 3.54 27.30 -10.73
N ASP A 169 3.06 28.45 -10.26
CA ASP A 169 3.53 29.07 -9.02
C ASP A 169 3.14 28.25 -7.81
N THR A 170 1.87 27.81 -7.72
CA THR A 170 1.42 26.90 -6.65
C THR A 170 2.14 25.56 -6.73
N LEU A 171 2.35 25.01 -7.93
CA LEU A 171 3.08 23.77 -8.12
C LEU A 171 4.53 23.90 -7.61
N THR A 172 5.22 24.96 -8.03
CA THR A 172 6.62 25.23 -7.65
C THR A 172 6.76 25.56 -6.17
N ALA A 173 5.80 26.23 -5.55
CA ALA A 173 5.78 26.49 -4.11
C ALA A 173 5.82 25.19 -3.27
N ARG A 174 5.32 24.07 -3.80
CA ARG A 174 5.43 22.76 -3.12
C ARG A 174 6.89 22.33 -2.93
N LEU A 175 7.82 22.78 -3.77
CA LEU A 175 9.26 22.50 -3.62
C LEU A 175 9.85 23.02 -2.30
N GLU A 176 9.22 23.98 -1.64
CA GLU A 176 9.68 24.50 -0.33
C GLU A 176 9.53 23.47 0.79
N GLN A 177 8.65 22.48 0.62
CA GLN A 177 8.36 21.46 1.62
C GLN A 177 9.34 20.29 1.58
N PHE A 178 10.19 20.21 0.55
CA PHE A 178 11.05 19.06 0.28
C PHE A 178 12.52 19.47 0.16
N ASP A 179 13.41 18.66 0.74
CA ASP A 179 14.86 18.78 0.60
C ASP A 179 15.39 17.61 -0.23
N PHE A 180 15.26 17.72 -1.56
CA PHE A 180 15.70 16.69 -2.51
C PHE A 180 17.22 16.47 -2.54
N PHE A 181 18.00 17.34 -1.90
CA PHE A 181 19.44 17.13 -1.80
C PHE A 181 19.78 16.13 -0.69
N THR A 182 19.09 16.22 0.46
CA THR A 182 19.32 15.30 1.58
C THR A 182 18.42 14.08 1.52
N ASP A 183 17.11 14.27 1.28
CA ASP A 183 16.09 13.24 1.15
C ASP A 183 15.59 13.12 -0.29
N VAL A 184 16.25 12.21 -1.00
CA VAL A 184 15.95 11.84 -2.38
C VAL A 184 14.82 10.82 -2.49
N SER A 185 14.39 10.23 -1.36
CA SER A 185 13.30 9.26 -1.33
C SER A 185 11.98 10.01 -1.21
N ASN A 186 11.28 10.19 -2.32
CA ASN A 186 10.03 10.97 -2.36
C ASN A 186 8.83 10.15 -1.87
N ARG A 187 8.95 9.56 -0.68
CA ARG A 187 7.93 8.68 -0.07
C ARG A 187 6.86 9.43 0.71
N LYS A 188 7.07 10.71 1.00
CA LYS A 188 6.06 11.52 1.66
C LYS A 188 5.02 11.96 0.64
N PRO A 189 3.71 11.83 0.93
CA PRO A 189 2.66 12.19 0.00
C PRO A 189 2.79 13.66 -0.40
N ILE A 190 2.69 13.93 -1.69
CA ILE A 190 2.03 15.17 -2.11
C ILE A 190 0.57 14.77 -2.19
N ASP A 191 -0.22 15.20 -1.21
CA ASP A 191 -1.66 14.98 -1.27
C ASP A 191 -2.18 15.52 -2.59
N SER A 192 -3.10 14.77 -3.21
CA SER A 192 -3.82 15.27 -4.37
C SER A 192 -4.39 16.65 -4.03
N PRO A 193 -4.21 17.67 -4.89
CA PRO A 193 -4.90 18.93 -4.70
C PRO A 193 -6.39 18.60 -4.60
N THR A 194 -6.96 18.81 -3.42
CA THR A 194 -8.38 18.56 -3.18
C THR A 194 -9.11 19.31 -4.26
N ARG A 195 -9.84 18.60 -5.15
CA ARG A 195 -10.56 19.20 -6.28
C ARG A 195 -11.20 20.49 -5.80
N SER A 196 -10.57 21.63 -6.10
CA SER A 196 -11.23 22.89 -5.87
C SER A 196 -12.42 22.80 -6.81
N ARG A 197 -13.62 22.81 -6.23
CA ARG A 197 -14.87 22.72 -6.97
C ARG A 197 -15.04 24.04 -7.74
N ALA A 198 -14.16 24.27 -8.70
CA ALA A 198 -14.05 25.48 -9.47
C ALA A 198 -14.55 25.16 -10.87
N GLN A 199 -15.72 25.73 -11.15
CA GLN A 199 -16.32 25.93 -12.47
C GLN A 199 -17.02 24.75 -13.16
N THR A 200 -17.81 23.99 -12.40
CA THR A 200 -19.09 23.44 -12.91
C THR A 200 -20.20 23.72 -11.91
N GLY A 201 -20.50 25.02 -11.75
CA GLY A 201 -21.57 25.49 -10.91
C GLY A 201 -22.21 26.70 -11.56
N ILE A 202 -23.36 26.47 -12.19
CA ILE A 202 -24.33 27.52 -12.53
C ILE A 202 -24.48 28.39 -11.28
N GLY A 203 -24.13 29.68 -11.41
CA GLY A 203 -24.07 30.62 -10.31
C GLY A 203 -25.41 30.73 -9.58
N GLY A 204 -25.46 30.22 -8.35
CA GLY A 204 -26.41 30.68 -7.36
C GLY A 204 -25.98 32.05 -6.87
N LEU A 205 -26.43 33.11 -7.54
CA LEU A 205 -26.28 34.49 -7.08
C LEU A 205 -27.13 34.70 -5.82
N SER A 206 -26.46 34.89 -4.69
CA SER A 206 -27.01 35.58 -3.53
C SER A 206 -27.26 37.05 -3.88
N GLN A 207 -28.39 37.57 -3.39
CA GLN A 207 -28.81 38.95 -3.53
C GLN A 207 -27.78 39.95 -2.99
N ALA A 208 -27.34 40.88 -3.84
CA ALA A 208 -27.25 42.31 -3.55
C ALA A 208 -26.85 43.10 -4.82
N GLY A 209 -27.58 44.17 -5.13
CA GLY A 209 -27.12 45.22 -6.05
C GLY A 209 -27.87 45.28 -7.39
N THR A 210 -28.91 46.11 -7.42
CA THR A 210 -29.56 46.61 -8.63
C THR A 210 -28.57 47.30 -9.58
N SER A 211 -28.44 46.81 -10.81
CA SER A 211 -28.42 47.65 -12.01
C SER A 211 -28.83 46.83 -13.22
N SER A 212 -29.87 47.33 -13.89
CA SER A 212 -30.49 46.77 -15.07
C SER A 212 -29.70 47.21 -16.31
N GLU A 213 -28.96 46.31 -16.94
CA GLU A 213 -28.63 46.41 -18.37
C GLU A 213 -28.01 45.11 -18.93
N SER A 214 -28.54 44.70 -20.09
CA SER A 214 -28.10 43.60 -20.98
C SER A 214 -28.46 42.14 -20.61
N LEU A 215 -29.76 41.81 -20.68
CA LEU A 215 -30.21 40.48 -21.06
C LEU A 215 -30.34 40.41 -22.59
N LEU A 216 -29.24 40.09 -23.27
CA LEU A 216 -29.25 39.51 -24.61
C LEU A 216 -28.29 38.32 -24.61
N ALA A 217 -28.74 37.22 -24.00
CA ALA A 217 -28.12 35.92 -24.23
C ALA A 217 -28.56 35.45 -25.63
N ASP A 218 -27.61 35.38 -26.53
CA ASP A 218 -27.76 34.86 -27.89
C ASP A 218 -28.20 33.37 -27.82
N PRO A 219 -29.38 32.99 -28.35
CA PRO A 219 -29.87 31.61 -28.30
C PRO A 219 -29.05 30.61 -29.13
N TYR A 220 -27.99 31.05 -29.83
CA TYR A 220 -27.12 30.18 -30.63
C TYR A 220 -25.81 29.73 -29.94
N THR A 221 -25.52 30.12 -28.70
CA THR A 221 -24.30 29.71 -27.97
C THR A 221 -24.51 28.53 -26.98
N LEU A 222 -25.37 27.57 -27.33
CA LEU A 222 -25.56 26.31 -26.58
C LEU A 222 -24.70 25.15 -27.11
N VAL A 223 -23.49 25.43 -27.62
CA VAL A 223 -22.47 24.39 -27.76
C VAL A 223 -21.54 24.57 -26.57
N GLY A 224 -21.81 23.82 -25.49
CA GLY A 224 -20.82 23.67 -24.42
C GLY A 224 -19.51 23.22 -25.06
N GLN A 225 -18.41 23.91 -24.73
CA GLN A 225 -17.07 23.48 -25.16
C GLN A 225 -16.92 22.00 -24.83
N PRO A 226 -16.53 21.14 -25.79
CA PRO A 226 -16.33 19.72 -25.52
C PRO A 226 -15.29 19.59 -24.41
N THR A 227 -15.64 18.90 -23.33
CA THR A 227 -14.70 18.61 -22.25
C THR A 227 -13.61 17.68 -22.80
N PRO A 228 -12.31 17.99 -22.62
CA PRO A 228 -11.23 17.10 -23.02
C PRO A 228 -11.37 15.73 -22.34
N GLY A 229 -11.11 14.64 -23.05
CA GLY A 229 -11.15 13.29 -22.49
C GLY A 229 -10.74 12.23 -23.50
N TRP A 230 -10.59 10.99 -23.02
CA TRP A 230 -10.25 9.86 -23.87
C TRP A 230 -11.51 9.24 -24.48
N HIS A 231 -11.43 8.85 -25.74
CA HIS A 231 -12.58 8.36 -26.50
C HIS A 231 -12.43 6.89 -26.95
N PHE A 232 -12.15 5.99 -26.02
CA PHE A 232 -12.05 4.56 -26.34
C PHE A 232 -13.39 3.96 -26.79
N SER A 233 -13.33 3.02 -27.73
CA SER A 233 -14.53 2.37 -28.30
C SER A 233 -15.23 1.42 -27.33
N ASP A 234 -14.48 0.89 -26.37
CA ASP A 234 -14.95 -0.04 -25.35
C ASP A 234 -14.11 0.14 -24.08
N VAL A 235 -14.58 -0.42 -22.97
CA VAL A 235 -13.88 -0.41 -21.68
C VAL A 235 -12.76 -1.46 -21.63
N PHE A 236 -11.86 -1.30 -20.67
CA PHE A 236 -10.78 -2.23 -20.37
C PHE A 236 -11.03 -2.93 -19.04
N GLU A 237 -10.46 -4.12 -18.85
CA GLU A 237 -10.51 -4.83 -17.56
C GLU A 237 -9.18 -4.71 -16.80
N LEU A 238 -8.11 -4.34 -17.49
CA LEU A 238 -6.83 -3.97 -16.92
C LEU A 238 -6.25 -2.79 -17.71
N ILE A 239 -5.86 -1.73 -16.99
CA ILE A 239 -5.04 -0.65 -17.53
C ILE A 239 -3.70 -0.67 -16.78
N HIS A 240 -2.61 -0.80 -17.52
CA HIS A 240 -1.24 -0.81 -17.00
C HIS A 240 -0.51 0.46 -17.41
N LEU A 241 0.26 1.04 -16.49
CA LEU A 241 1.15 2.18 -16.73
C LEU A 241 2.52 1.88 -16.13
N ARG A 242 3.59 2.16 -16.87
CA ARG A 242 4.95 2.00 -16.36
C ARG A 242 5.88 3.12 -16.78
N ASN A 243 6.70 3.61 -15.85
CA ASN A 243 7.67 4.70 -16.05
C ASN A 243 7.02 6.00 -16.55
N MET A 244 5.88 6.39 -15.97
CA MET A 244 5.09 7.52 -16.45
C MET A 244 5.42 8.85 -15.76
N LYS A 245 6.43 8.91 -14.87
CA LYS A 245 6.86 10.17 -14.26
C LYS A 245 7.07 11.29 -15.28
N GLY A 246 6.47 12.45 -15.00
CA GLY A 246 6.48 13.63 -15.88
C GLY A 246 5.74 13.49 -17.21
N ALA A 247 5.03 12.39 -17.47
CA ALA A 247 4.31 12.18 -18.73
C ALA A 247 3.02 13.01 -18.83
N PHE A 248 2.38 13.31 -17.70
CA PHE A 248 1.15 14.11 -17.63
C PHE A 248 1.31 15.32 -16.73
N ALA A 249 0.68 16.44 -17.10
CA ALA A 249 0.56 17.60 -16.23
C ALA A 249 -0.51 17.40 -15.14
N HIS A 250 -1.64 16.78 -15.49
CA HIS A 250 -2.82 16.67 -14.63
C HIS A 250 -3.17 15.21 -14.30
N TRP A 251 -2.45 14.62 -13.34
CA TRP A 251 -2.64 13.23 -12.94
C TRP A 251 -4.03 12.93 -12.36
N GLU A 252 -4.66 13.92 -11.73
CA GLU A 252 -6.01 13.80 -11.15
C GLU A 252 -7.05 13.47 -12.24
N GLU A 253 -6.97 14.17 -13.38
CA GLU A 253 -7.89 13.95 -14.50
C GLU A 253 -7.52 12.69 -15.30
N VAL A 254 -6.22 12.35 -15.38
CA VAL A 254 -5.77 11.08 -15.96
C VAL A 254 -6.35 9.90 -15.19
N TYR A 255 -6.28 9.88 -13.85
CA TYR A 255 -6.86 8.78 -13.06
C TYR A 255 -8.39 8.74 -13.14
N ALA A 256 -9.05 9.89 -13.27
CA ALA A 256 -10.49 9.94 -13.51
C ALA A 256 -10.86 9.32 -14.87
N GLU A 257 -10.09 9.58 -15.92
CA GLU A 257 -10.30 8.96 -17.24
C GLU A 257 -9.92 7.47 -17.26
N ILE A 258 -8.86 7.05 -16.55
CA ILE A 258 -8.55 5.62 -16.33
C ILE A 258 -9.74 4.93 -15.66
N PHE A 259 -10.27 5.50 -14.58
CA PHE A 259 -11.41 4.94 -13.85
C PHE A 259 -12.65 4.81 -14.74
N LYS A 260 -12.95 5.84 -15.54
CA LYS A 260 -14.05 5.84 -16.52
C LYS A 260 -13.85 4.82 -17.65
N SER A 261 -12.60 4.55 -18.02
CA SER A 261 -12.24 3.62 -19.10
C SER A 261 -12.18 2.16 -18.64
N LEU A 262 -12.36 1.89 -17.34
CA LEU A 262 -12.38 0.55 -16.77
C LEU A 262 -13.81 -0.01 -16.64
N SER A 263 -13.95 -1.31 -16.87
CA SER A 263 -15.16 -2.03 -16.54
C SER A 263 -15.34 -2.13 -15.01
N PRO A 264 -16.57 -2.29 -14.51
CA PRO A 264 -16.79 -2.50 -13.07
C PRO A 264 -16.03 -3.72 -12.55
N GLY A 265 -15.10 -3.49 -11.61
CA GLY A 265 -14.22 -4.53 -11.06
C GLY A 265 -12.92 -4.75 -11.84
N GLY A 266 -12.66 -3.96 -12.89
CA GLY A 266 -11.37 -3.86 -13.55
C GLY A 266 -10.30 -3.24 -12.65
N TRP A 267 -9.04 -3.39 -13.04
CA TRP A 267 -7.89 -2.97 -12.24
C TRP A 267 -7.02 -1.96 -12.99
N VAL A 268 -6.38 -1.08 -12.23
CA VAL A 268 -5.25 -0.27 -12.71
C VAL A 268 -4.00 -0.75 -11.99
N GLU A 269 -2.90 -0.91 -12.73
CA GLU A 269 -1.58 -1.20 -12.17
C GLU A 269 -0.58 -0.13 -12.61
N ILE A 270 0.11 0.46 -11.64
CA ILE A 270 1.13 1.49 -11.86
C ILE A 270 2.47 0.99 -11.35
N ALA A 271 3.48 0.99 -12.21
CA ALA A 271 4.84 0.57 -11.88
C ALA A 271 5.85 1.67 -12.23
N ASP A 272 6.58 2.19 -11.25
CA ASP A 272 7.71 3.11 -11.48
C ASP A 272 8.79 2.84 -10.43
N TYR A 273 9.94 3.48 -10.59
CA TYR A 273 11.09 3.38 -9.72
C TYR A 273 11.61 4.78 -9.38
N ASP A 274 12.20 4.87 -8.20
CA ASP A 274 12.89 6.03 -7.67
C ASP A 274 14.36 5.67 -7.42
N LEU A 275 15.25 6.66 -7.35
CA LEU A 275 16.65 6.47 -6.96
C LEU A 275 16.81 5.98 -5.52
N GLY A 276 15.73 6.03 -4.74
CA GLY A 276 15.67 5.55 -3.36
C GLY A 276 16.57 6.38 -2.45
N GLU A 277 16.96 5.82 -1.30
CA GLU A 277 17.95 6.47 -0.44
C GLU A 277 19.34 6.35 -1.07
N ILE A 278 19.79 7.39 -1.78
CA ILE A 278 21.19 7.49 -2.22
C ILE A 278 22.07 7.34 -0.96
N PRO A 279 23.16 6.53 -1.01
CA PRO A 279 23.91 6.10 0.18
C PRO A 279 24.24 7.24 1.15
N ARG A 280 24.06 7.01 2.45
CA ARG A 280 24.42 7.96 3.53
C ARG A 280 25.38 7.30 4.53
N PRO A 281 26.34 8.04 5.09
CA PRO A 281 27.16 7.52 6.18
C PRO A 281 26.31 7.35 7.44
N ALA A 282 26.47 6.23 8.14
CA ALA A 282 25.67 5.84 9.30
C ALA A 282 25.70 6.82 10.51
N LYS A 283 26.53 7.88 10.48
CA LYS A 283 26.81 8.77 11.62
C LYS A 283 26.93 10.27 11.30
N SER A 284 26.74 10.72 10.06
CA SER A 284 26.89 12.16 9.76
C SER A 284 25.53 12.85 9.60
N SER A 285 25.33 13.89 10.41
CA SER A 285 24.22 14.86 10.28
C SER A 285 24.60 16.09 9.45
N ASN A 286 25.84 16.18 8.96
CA ASN A 286 26.34 17.35 8.23
C ASN A 286 26.11 17.19 6.72
N LYS A 287 25.38 18.16 6.12
CA LYS A 287 25.07 18.18 4.68
C LYS A 287 26.31 18.20 3.77
N THR A 288 27.44 18.73 4.25
CA THR A 288 28.71 18.83 3.52
C THR A 288 29.52 17.53 3.47
N GLU A 289 29.12 16.49 4.22
CA GLU A 289 29.81 15.19 4.24
C GLU A 289 29.02 14.08 3.53
N LEU A 290 27.96 14.45 2.80
CA LEU A 290 27.17 13.48 2.05
C LEU A 290 27.98 12.98 0.85
N PRO A 291 28.08 11.65 0.63
CA PRO A 291 28.77 11.09 -0.53
C PRO A 291 27.99 11.43 -1.81
N LEU A 292 28.57 11.19 -2.98
CA LEU A 292 27.92 11.43 -4.28
C LEU A 292 27.23 12.83 -4.38
N PRO A 293 27.97 13.93 -4.10
CA PRO A 293 27.39 15.27 -4.04
C PRO A 293 26.92 15.76 -5.42
N THR A 294 27.62 15.40 -6.49
CA THR A 294 27.26 15.82 -7.86
C THR A 294 25.98 15.12 -8.31
N LEU A 295 25.87 13.82 -8.02
CA LEU A 295 24.64 13.07 -8.25
C LEU A 295 23.43 13.71 -7.54
N ARG A 296 23.58 14.05 -6.25
CA ARG A 296 22.50 14.68 -5.48
C ARG A 296 22.09 16.02 -6.05
N ARG A 297 23.07 16.83 -6.44
CA ARG A 297 22.81 18.12 -7.08
C ARG A 297 22.06 17.93 -8.39
N LEU A 298 22.54 17.04 -9.26
CA LEU A 298 21.93 16.77 -10.57
C LEU A 298 20.48 16.29 -10.41
N TYR A 299 20.22 15.38 -9.47
CA TYR A 299 18.88 14.90 -9.19
C TYR A 299 17.96 15.99 -8.64
N ALA A 300 18.42 16.75 -7.65
CA ALA A 300 17.65 17.86 -7.07
C ALA A 300 17.33 18.92 -8.14
N SER A 301 18.32 19.34 -8.93
CA SER A 301 18.14 20.28 -10.05
C SER A 301 17.17 19.74 -11.10
N ALA A 302 17.22 18.45 -11.43
CA ALA A 302 16.30 17.84 -12.39
C ALA A 302 14.84 17.81 -11.87
N ILE A 303 14.64 17.52 -10.58
CA ILE A 303 13.32 17.63 -9.95
C ILE A 303 12.82 19.07 -10.02
N GLU A 304 13.63 20.06 -9.63
CA GLU A 304 13.22 21.47 -9.69
C GLU A 304 12.83 21.91 -11.10
N ALA A 305 13.63 21.53 -12.10
CA ALA A 305 13.34 21.77 -13.50
C ALA A 305 12.02 21.12 -13.95
N SER A 306 11.70 19.92 -13.45
CA SER A 306 10.44 19.24 -13.75
C SER A 306 9.20 19.92 -13.14
N PHE A 307 9.34 20.51 -11.95
CA PHE A 307 8.24 21.28 -11.37
C PHE A 307 7.99 22.55 -12.18
N LYS A 308 9.07 23.22 -12.63
CA LYS A 308 8.99 24.37 -13.53
C LYS A 308 8.48 24.04 -14.94
N SER A 309 8.57 22.79 -15.37
CA SER A 309 7.97 22.36 -16.64
C SER A 309 6.47 22.11 -16.53
N GLY A 310 5.90 22.14 -15.31
CA GLY A 310 4.52 21.76 -15.05
C GLY A 310 4.31 20.24 -15.01
N ARG A 311 5.40 19.46 -15.04
CA ARG A 311 5.37 17.99 -15.13
C ARG A 311 6.34 17.37 -14.13
N PRO A 312 5.97 17.32 -12.85
CA PRO A 312 6.85 16.83 -11.79
C PRO A 312 7.36 15.41 -12.09
N ILE A 313 8.68 15.22 -12.03
CA ILE A 313 9.30 13.89 -12.00
C ILE A 313 9.41 13.44 -10.55
N GLY A 314 8.82 12.29 -10.25
CA GLY A 314 8.75 11.70 -8.92
C GLY A 314 7.63 10.67 -8.83
N THR A 315 7.56 9.96 -7.72
CA THR A 315 6.54 8.91 -7.48
C THR A 315 5.26 9.45 -6.84
N PHE A 316 5.09 10.78 -6.79
CA PHE A 316 3.94 11.46 -6.19
C PHE A 316 2.61 11.03 -6.80
N TYR A 317 2.59 10.87 -8.13
CA TYR A 317 1.41 10.44 -8.86
C TYR A 317 0.99 8.99 -8.55
N MET A 318 1.85 8.20 -7.90
CA MET A 318 1.52 6.83 -7.46
C MET A 318 0.90 6.80 -6.06
N HIS A 319 0.73 7.95 -5.41
CA HIS A 319 0.18 8.01 -4.06
C HIS A 319 -1.29 7.57 -4.04
N ALA A 320 -1.67 6.81 -3.01
CA ALA A 320 -3.00 6.21 -2.89
C ALA A 320 -4.14 7.24 -2.96
N SER A 321 -3.92 8.48 -2.50
CA SER A 321 -4.93 9.54 -2.54
C SER A 321 -5.44 9.83 -3.96
N TYR A 322 -4.56 9.82 -4.96
CA TYR A 322 -4.94 10.05 -6.36
C TYR A 322 -5.93 8.98 -6.85
N LEU A 323 -5.69 7.72 -6.47
CA LEU A 323 -6.56 6.61 -6.80
C LEU A 323 -7.87 6.63 -5.99
N GLU A 324 -7.81 6.94 -4.69
CA GLU A 324 -8.99 7.05 -3.83
C GLU A 324 -9.95 8.14 -4.32
N GLU A 325 -9.43 9.30 -4.69
CA GLU A 325 -10.22 10.42 -5.21
C GLU A 325 -10.84 10.13 -6.57
N ALA A 326 -10.16 9.39 -7.44
CA ALA A 326 -10.72 8.91 -8.70
C ALA A 326 -11.83 7.85 -8.51
N GLY A 327 -11.93 7.24 -7.32
CA GLY A 327 -12.97 6.28 -6.96
C GLY A 327 -12.50 4.82 -6.86
N PHE A 328 -11.20 4.56 -6.98
CA PHE A 328 -10.66 3.22 -6.78
C PHE A 328 -10.79 2.76 -5.32
N THR A 329 -10.90 1.45 -5.15
CA THR A 329 -10.97 0.79 -3.84
C THR A 329 -10.02 -0.40 -3.82
N ASP A 330 -9.62 -0.88 -2.64
CA ASP A 330 -8.65 -1.99 -2.49
C ASP A 330 -7.26 -1.64 -3.06
N ILE A 331 -6.76 -0.45 -2.71
CA ILE A 331 -5.46 0.05 -3.15
C ILE A 331 -4.35 -0.65 -2.36
N GLN A 332 -3.41 -1.25 -3.07
CA GLN A 332 -2.26 -1.94 -2.51
C GLN A 332 -0.98 -1.38 -3.11
N THR A 333 0.02 -1.15 -2.27
CA THR A 333 1.34 -0.67 -2.68
C THR A 333 2.39 -1.69 -2.32
N THR A 334 3.16 -2.13 -3.32
CA THR A 334 4.30 -3.03 -3.12
C THR A 334 5.58 -2.29 -3.47
N GLN A 335 6.59 -2.38 -2.60
CA GLN A 335 7.91 -1.81 -2.82
C GLN A 335 8.94 -2.94 -2.92
N VAL A 336 9.72 -2.93 -3.99
CA VAL A 336 10.80 -3.90 -4.21
C VAL A 336 12.12 -3.15 -4.20
N ASN A 337 13.04 -3.60 -3.34
CA ASN A 337 14.40 -3.05 -3.33
C ASN A 337 15.21 -3.66 -4.45
N VAL A 338 15.71 -2.81 -5.35
CA VAL A 338 16.65 -3.18 -6.41
C VAL A 338 18.02 -2.63 -6.03
N PRO A 339 19.06 -3.46 -5.89
CA PRO A 339 20.42 -2.97 -5.67
C PRO A 339 20.90 -2.19 -6.90
N VAL A 340 21.79 -1.22 -6.69
CA VAL A 340 22.51 -0.58 -7.81
C VAL A 340 23.94 -1.11 -7.78
N GLY A 341 24.32 -1.84 -8.84
CA GLY A 341 25.66 -2.38 -9.07
C GLY A 341 25.93 -3.82 -8.58
N PRO A 342 27.18 -4.31 -8.77
CA PRO A 342 27.53 -5.72 -8.64
C PRO A 342 27.91 -6.17 -7.21
N TRP A 343 27.83 -5.27 -6.23
CA TRP A 343 28.22 -5.54 -4.84
C TRP A 343 27.41 -6.64 -4.10
N PRO A 344 26.15 -7.00 -4.47
CA PRO A 344 25.45 -8.08 -3.79
C PRO A 344 26.17 -9.43 -3.90
N ARG A 345 26.12 -10.22 -2.83
CA ARG A 345 26.68 -11.59 -2.80
C ARG A 345 25.79 -12.63 -3.47
N ASP A 346 24.48 -12.39 -3.47
CA ASP A 346 23.50 -13.27 -4.13
C ASP A 346 23.54 -13.02 -5.63
N GLU A 347 23.71 -14.08 -6.43
CA GLU A 347 23.87 -13.95 -7.89
C GLU A 347 22.65 -13.34 -8.59
N LYS A 348 21.42 -13.60 -8.09
CA LYS A 348 20.21 -12.98 -8.66
C LYS A 348 20.18 -11.48 -8.38
N GLN A 349 20.48 -11.08 -7.14
CA GLN A 349 20.59 -9.68 -6.75
C GLN A 349 21.75 -8.96 -7.45
N LYS A 350 22.87 -9.65 -7.67
CA LYS A 350 24.00 -9.13 -8.44
C LYS A 350 23.64 -8.89 -9.90
N SER A 351 22.92 -9.82 -10.52
CA SER A 351 22.48 -9.71 -11.92
C SER A 351 21.54 -8.52 -12.13
N ILE A 352 20.44 -8.44 -11.36
CA ILE A 352 19.52 -7.30 -11.42
C ILE A 352 20.23 -5.97 -11.07
N GLY A 353 21.19 -6.01 -10.14
CA GLY A 353 21.95 -4.82 -9.74
C GLY A 353 22.87 -4.28 -10.85
N LYS A 354 23.48 -5.17 -11.64
CA LYS A 354 24.24 -4.78 -12.84
C LYS A 354 23.35 -4.13 -13.89
N LEU A 355 22.18 -4.72 -14.17
CA LEU A 355 21.21 -4.15 -15.11
C LEU A 355 20.75 -2.76 -14.65
N MET A 356 20.40 -2.62 -13.37
CA MET A 356 19.98 -1.35 -12.79
C MET A 356 21.09 -0.28 -12.85
N LEU A 357 22.36 -0.69 -12.66
CA LEU A 357 23.50 0.22 -12.80
C LEU A 357 23.61 0.78 -14.23
N VAL A 358 23.49 -0.07 -15.25
CA VAL A 358 23.53 0.37 -16.66
C VAL A 358 22.36 1.30 -16.95
N VAL A 359 21.13 0.91 -16.56
CA VAL A 359 19.93 1.74 -16.73
C VAL A 359 20.13 3.11 -16.08
N LEU A 360 20.66 3.15 -14.87
CA LEU A 360 20.91 4.40 -14.15
C LEU A 360 21.93 5.28 -14.88
N MET A 361 23.05 4.72 -15.34
CA MET A 361 24.12 5.47 -16.00
C MET A 361 23.62 6.16 -17.27
N GLU A 362 22.83 5.45 -18.09
CA GLU A 362 22.28 5.97 -19.34
C GLU A 362 21.09 6.93 -19.14
N MET A 363 20.31 6.76 -18.06
CA MET A 363 19.12 7.58 -17.80
C MET A 363 19.45 9.04 -17.45
N PHE A 364 20.65 9.34 -16.93
CA PHE A 364 21.02 10.72 -16.59
C PHE A 364 20.98 11.65 -17.78
N GLU A 365 21.59 11.25 -18.90
CA GLU A 365 21.60 12.03 -20.12
C GLU A 365 20.17 12.21 -20.67
N ALA A 366 19.42 11.11 -20.76
CA ALA A 366 18.05 11.10 -21.27
C ALA A 366 17.12 12.02 -20.47
N SER A 367 17.29 12.09 -19.14
CA SER A 367 16.43 12.88 -18.25
C SER A 367 16.90 14.32 -18.03
N ALA A 368 18.21 14.58 -18.01
CA ALA A 368 18.76 15.88 -17.61
C ALA A 368 18.88 16.89 -18.75
N LEU A 369 19.26 16.44 -19.97
CA LEU A 369 19.59 17.34 -21.09
C LEU A 369 18.50 18.38 -21.38
N ARG A 370 17.26 17.91 -21.60
CA ARG A 370 16.15 18.80 -21.94
C ARG A 370 15.63 19.56 -20.73
N LEU A 371 15.47 18.89 -19.57
CA LEU A 371 14.93 19.53 -18.37
C LEU A 371 15.82 20.68 -17.89
N LEU A 372 17.11 20.42 -17.67
CA LEU A 372 18.03 21.42 -17.13
C LEU A 372 18.36 22.49 -18.16
N GLY A 373 18.46 22.12 -19.44
CA GLY A 373 18.75 23.06 -20.53
C GLY A 373 17.60 24.02 -20.85
N LYS A 374 16.34 23.61 -20.60
CA LYS A 374 15.15 24.44 -20.87
C LYS A 374 14.62 25.18 -19.65
N TYR A 375 14.60 24.53 -18.48
CA TYR A 375 13.94 25.06 -17.28
C TYR A 375 14.91 25.42 -16.14
N GLY A 376 16.06 24.74 -16.07
CA GLY A 376 17.07 25.00 -15.06
C GLY A 376 16.65 24.74 -13.61
N ASP A 377 17.57 24.96 -12.69
CA ASP A 377 17.32 24.89 -11.24
C ASP A 377 16.95 26.27 -10.67
N ARG A 378 16.78 26.38 -9.35
CA ARG A 378 16.46 27.68 -8.69
C ARG A 378 17.42 28.82 -9.05
N GLU A 379 18.67 28.53 -9.40
CA GLU A 379 19.71 29.54 -9.61
C GLU A 379 19.81 29.95 -11.08
N LYS A 380 19.78 28.97 -12.00
CA LYS A 380 20.03 29.22 -13.43
C LYS A 380 19.48 28.14 -14.36
N VAL A 381 19.38 28.51 -15.63
CA VAL A 381 19.30 27.56 -16.75
C VAL A 381 20.70 27.09 -17.09
N TRP A 382 20.89 25.78 -17.24
CA TRP A 382 22.21 25.17 -17.41
C TRP A 382 22.58 25.13 -18.89
N THR A 383 23.87 25.26 -19.20
CA THR A 383 24.35 25.06 -20.57
C THR A 383 24.52 23.56 -20.86
N LEU A 384 24.51 23.18 -22.15
CA LEU A 384 24.70 21.79 -22.56
C LEU A 384 26.03 21.21 -22.02
N GLU A 385 27.11 21.97 -22.16
CA GLU A 385 28.44 21.59 -21.66
C GLU A 385 28.47 21.40 -20.14
N GLU A 386 27.76 22.26 -19.39
CA GLU A 386 27.63 22.11 -17.93
C GLU A 386 26.89 20.83 -17.56
N ILE A 387 25.79 20.52 -18.26
CA ILE A 387 24.99 19.32 -18.01
C ILE A 387 25.82 18.06 -18.30
N GLU A 388 26.46 17.98 -19.47
CA GLU A 388 27.31 16.84 -19.86
C GLU A 388 28.47 16.63 -18.87
N THR A 389 29.11 17.72 -18.44
CA THR A 389 30.20 17.65 -17.44
C THR A 389 29.70 17.11 -16.11
N GLN A 390 28.55 17.58 -15.63
CA GLN A 390 27.98 17.15 -14.35
C GLN A 390 27.48 15.70 -14.40
N ILE A 391 26.94 15.26 -15.55
CA ILE A 391 26.60 13.85 -15.79
C ILE A 391 27.86 12.98 -15.72
N ALA A 392 28.94 13.35 -16.42
CA ALA A 392 30.17 12.56 -16.43
C ALA A 392 30.76 12.41 -15.01
N ILE A 393 30.76 13.50 -14.22
CA ILE A 393 31.20 13.46 -12.82
C ILE A 393 30.27 12.57 -11.99
N ALA A 394 28.96 12.67 -12.13
CA ALA A 394 28.01 11.84 -11.40
C ALA A 394 28.15 10.35 -11.75
N GLN A 395 28.36 10.01 -13.03
CA GLN A 395 28.64 8.64 -13.47
C GLN A 395 29.93 8.10 -12.86
N GLN A 396 30.99 8.92 -12.82
CA GLN A 396 32.24 8.56 -12.14
C GLN A 396 32.04 8.34 -10.64
N GLU A 397 31.34 9.25 -9.95
CA GLU A 397 31.01 9.13 -8.53
C GLU A 397 30.30 7.80 -8.23
N ILE A 398 29.32 7.41 -9.04
CA ILE A 398 28.57 6.15 -8.88
C ILE A 398 29.47 4.93 -9.16
N ALA A 399 30.33 5.00 -10.19
CA ALA A 399 31.25 3.92 -10.52
C ALA A 399 32.26 3.67 -9.38
N GLU A 400 32.86 4.74 -8.85
CA GLU A 400 33.78 4.67 -7.72
C GLU A 400 33.10 4.13 -6.46
N TRP A 401 31.88 4.57 -6.17
CA TRP A 401 31.11 4.03 -5.03
C TRP A 401 30.85 2.54 -5.17
N ASN A 402 30.45 2.09 -6.36
CA ASN A 402 30.20 0.67 -6.62
C ASN A 402 31.45 -0.19 -6.50
N ALA A 403 32.60 0.30 -6.98
CA ALA A 403 33.88 -0.40 -6.84
C ALA A 403 34.25 -0.57 -5.35
N ARG A 404 34.10 0.49 -4.55
CA ARG A 404 34.34 0.45 -3.09
C ARG A 404 33.34 -0.44 -2.36
N ALA A 405 32.09 -0.46 -2.80
CA ALA A 405 31.06 -1.33 -2.24
C ALA A 405 31.32 -2.82 -2.53
N GLU A 406 31.81 -3.14 -3.73
CA GLU A 406 32.20 -4.50 -4.11
C GLU A 406 33.41 -4.98 -3.28
N GLN A 407 34.35 -4.08 -2.97
CA GLN A 407 35.48 -4.34 -2.07
C GLN A 407 35.08 -4.41 -0.58
N GLY A 408 33.84 -4.02 -0.24
CA GLY A 408 33.32 -4.02 1.12
C GLY A 408 33.80 -2.84 1.98
N GLU A 409 34.34 -1.79 1.37
CA GLU A 409 34.79 -0.57 2.07
C GLU A 409 33.63 0.34 2.51
N VAL A 410 32.56 0.35 1.70
CA VAL A 410 31.33 1.12 1.94
C VAL A 410 30.11 0.22 1.80
N GLU A 411 28.99 0.67 2.35
CA GLU A 411 27.72 -0.01 2.12
C GLU A 411 27.29 0.14 0.66
N GLY A 412 26.86 -0.97 0.06
CA GLY A 412 26.30 -0.96 -1.28
C GLY A 412 25.03 -0.12 -1.36
N TRP A 413 24.77 0.46 -2.53
CA TRP A 413 23.59 1.27 -2.75
C TRP A 413 22.32 0.41 -2.75
N ARG A 414 21.54 0.55 -1.67
CA ARG A 414 20.28 -0.17 -1.41
C ARG A 414 19.13 0.83 -1.32
N ILE A 415 17.95 0.42 -1.79
CA ILE A 415 16.74 1.28 -1.81
C ILE A 415 16.00 1.34 -0.45
N ALA A 416 16.28 0.44 0.51
CA ALA A 416 15.83 0.60 1.91
C ALA A 416 16.61 -0.29 2.89
N HIS A 417 16.89 0.23 4.09
CA HIS A 417 17.56 -0.49 5.18
C HIS A 417 16.56 -1.25 6.06
N ASP A 418 16.04 -2.40 5.59
CA ASP A 418 15.21 -3.28 6.42
C ASP A 418 16.10 -4.28 7.19
N VAL A 419 16.12 -4.23 8.53
CA VAL A 419 16.79 -5.21 9.43
C VAL A 419 16.40 -6.66 9.10
N ILE A 420 15.22 -6.83 8.53
CA ILE A 420 14.63 -8.07 8.02
C ILE A 420 15.53 -8.72 6.95
N ASN A 421 16.22 -7.91 6.15
CA ASN A 421 17.07 -8.35 5.04
C ASN A 421 18.55 -8.43 5.42
N SER A 422 18.91 -8.17 6.68
CA SER A 422 20.27 -8.38 7.16
C SER A 422 20.63 -9.88 7.08
N PRO A 423 21.83 -10.23 6.59
CA PRO A 423 22.32 -11.60 6.63
C PRO A 423 22.66 -12.01 8.08
N GLY A 424 22.66 -13.32 8.35
CA GLY A 424 23.02 -13.89 9.66
C GLY A 424 21.84 -14.07 10.64
N PHE A 425 22.18 -14.44 11.87
CA PHE A 425 21.20 -14.83 12.90
C PHE A 425 20.21 -13.72 13.24
N ILE A 426 20.67 -12.46 13.31
CA ILE A 426 19.82 -11.31 13.67
C ILE A 426 18.71 -11.12 12.62
N GLY A 427 19.03 -11.20 11.33
CA GLY A 427 18.01 -11.12 10.28
C GLY A 427 17.12 -12.36 10.22
N ALA A 428 17.64 -13.55 10.49
CA ALA A 428 16.82 -14.77 10.58
C ALA A 428 15.82 -14.72 11.75
N ALA A 429 16.27 -14.25 12.92
CA ALA A 429 15.44 -14.03 14.08
C ALA A 429 14.40 -12.93 13.84
N ALA A 430 14.80 -11.80 13.24
CA ALA A 430 13.87 -10.73 12.86
C ALA A 430 12.80 -11.20 11.86
N ARG A 431 13.19 -12.00 10.85
CA ARG A 431 12.24 -12.62 9.90
C ARG A 431 11.31 -13.59 10.62
N PHE A 432 11.80 -14.47 11.48
CA PHE A 432 10.95 -15.40 12.22
C PHE A 432 9.97 -14.66 13.14
N TRP A 433 10.46 -13.62 13.83
CA TRP A 433 9.71 -12.80 14.77
C TRP A 433 8.58 -12.00 14.10
N GLN A 434 8.82 -11.44 12.92
CA GLN A 434 7.79 -10.71 12.17
C GLN A 434 6.89 -11.59 11.32
N ARG A 435 7.38 -12.74 10.84
CA ARG A 435 6.60 -13.65 9.98
C ARG A 435 5.68 -14.58 10.77
N SER A 436 5.97 -14.83 12.05
CA SER A 436 5.19 -15.75 12.88
C SER A 436 4.42 -14.99 13.97
N TYR A 437 3.33 -15.57 14.49
CA TYR A 437 2.70 -15.13 15.74
C TYR A 437 3.58 -15.41 16.99
N ALA A 438 4.89 -15.59 16.83
CA ALA A 438 5.83 -15.90 17.91
C ALA A 438 5.86 -14.79 18.97
N SER A 439 5.81 -13.52 18.55
CA SER A 439 5.71 -12.38 19.46
C SER A 439 4.47 -12.45 20.35
N ASP A 440 3.35 -12.95 19.81
CA ASP A 440 2.08 -13.07 20.52
C ASP A 440 2.13 -14.17 21.56
N TYR A 441 2.76 -15.29 21.22
CA TYR A 441 2.98 -16.38 22.18
C TYR A 441 3.96 -16.00 23.29
N VAL A 442 5.02 -15.26 22.96
CA VAL A 442 5.95 -14.72 23.98
C VAL A 442 5.22 -13.73 24.88
N GLY A 443 4.45 -12.80 24.31
CA GLY A 443 3.62 -11.88 25.08
C GLY A 443 2.61 -12.60 25.98
N LEU A 444 1.94 -13.64 25.46
CA LEU A 444 1.02 -14.47 26.23
C LEU A 444 1.74 -15.21 27.38
N ALA A 445 2.93 -15.77 27.14
CA ALA A 445 3.73 -16.42 28.17
C ALA A 445 4.16 -15.45 29.28
N ILE A 446 4.56 -14.22 28.91
CA ILE A 446 4.88 -13.16 29.86
C ILE A 446 3.64 -12.78 30.69
N LEU A 447 2.48 -12.62 30.06
CA LEU A 447 1.23 -12.29 30.77
C LEU A 447 0.79 -13.41 31.73
N ILE A 448 0.87 -14.68 31.32
CA ILE A 448 0.56 -15.82 32.18
C ILE A 448 1.53 -15.86 33.38
N THR A 449 2.82 -15.69 33.13
CA THR A 449 3.84 -15.67 34.19
C THR A 449 3.58 -14.52 35.15
N GLY A 450 3.31 -13.32 34.63
CA GLY A 450 2.97 -12.16 35.45
C GLY A 450 1.71 -12.37 36.29
N TYR A 451 0.66 -12.94 35.71
CA TYR A 451 -0.57 -13.27 36.43
C TYR A 451 -0.32 -14.29 37.56
N ILE A 452 0.45 -15.36 37.28
CA ILE A 452 0.84 -16.36 38.29
C ILE A 452 1.61 -15.68 39.43
N LEU A 453 2.61 -14.86 39.12
CA LEU A 453 3.39 -14.14 40.13
C LEU A 453 2.52 -13.24 41.00
N ILE A 454 1.53 -12.55 40.42
CA ILE A 454 0.57 -11.73 41.18
C ILE A 454 -0.24 -12.59 42.15
N GLN A 455 -0.72 -13.78 41.75
CA GLN A 455 -1.50 -14.64 42.65
C GLN A 455 -0.70 -15.12 43.87
N PHE A 456 0.61 -15.33 43.72
CA PHE A 456 1.45 -15.87 44.79
C PHE A 456 2.16 -14.82 45.64
N LEU A 457 2.46 -13.65 45.08
CA LEU A 457 3.34 -12.67 45.72
C LEU A 457 2.67 -11.34 46.09
N ALA A 458 1.48 -11.06 45.55
CA ALA A 458 0.85 -9.75 45.73
C ALA A 458 -0.32 -9.81 46.71
N GLU A 459 -0.20 -9.09 47.82
CA GLU A 459 -1.32 -8.75 48.69
C GLU A 459 -1.98 -7.45 48.21
N PRO A 460 -3.30 -7.30 48.36
CA PRO A 460 -3.98 -6.07 48.03
C PRO A 460 -3.61 -4.96 49.02
N PHE A 461 -3.57 -3.71 48.54
CA PHE A 461 -3.47 -2.56 49.40
C PHE A 461 -4.67 -2.50 50.37
N HIS A 462 -4.41 -2.47 51.68
CA HIS A 462 -5.49 -2.41 52.68
C HIS A 462 -5.87 -0.97 52.99
N ARG A 463 -6.85 -0.44 52.24
CA ARG A 463 -7.42 0.87 52.55
C ARG A 463 -8.11 0.85 53.92
N MET A 464 -7.82 1.85 54.76
CA MET A 464 -8.48 2.01 56.06
C MET A 464 -9.98 2.27 55.90
N PHE A 465 -10.77 1.87 56.90
CA PHE A 465 -12.24 1.93 56.87
C PHE A 465 -12.81 2.32 58.23
N PHE A 466 -14.09 2.70 58.24
CA PHE A 466 -14.86 2.95 59.47
C PHE A 466 -15.85 1.81 59.69
N LEU A 467 -16.09 1.43 60.95
CA LEU A 467 -17.04 0.34 61.27
C LEU A 467 -18.51 0.78 61.18
N ASP A 468 -18.79 2.09 61.30
CA ASP A 468 -20.13 2.66 61.16
C ASP A 468 -20.55 2.88 59.69
N ASN A 469 -19.68 2.58 58.73
CA ASN A 469 -19.96 2.76 57.32
C ASN A 469 -20.92 1.68 56.78
N LEU A 470 -22.18 2.06 56.61
CA LEU A 470 -23.25 1.21 56.07
C LEU A 470 -22.94 0.63 54.69
N ALA A 471 -22.10 1.29 53.87
CA ALA A 471 -21.76 0.80 52.53
C ALA A 471 -20.93 -0.48 52.55
N ILE A 472 -20.26 -0.81 53.66
CA ILE A 472 -19.39 -1.99 53.82
C ILE A 472 -19.90 -2.99 54.88
N GLY A 473 -21.13 -2.79 55.35
CA GLY A 473 -21.78 -3.57 56.40
C GLY A 473 -22.78 -4.63 55.91
N TYR A 474 -22.82 -4.94 54.62
CA TYR A 474 -23.71 -5.97 54.08
C TYR A 474 -23.28 -7.38 54.53
N PRO A 475 -24.22 -8.34 54.62
CA PRO A 475 -23.88 -9.72 54.99
C PRO A 475 -23.03 -10.40 53.92
N HIS A 476 -22.09 -11.23 54.37
CA HIS A 476 -21.29 -12.06 53.46
C HIS A 476 -22.14 -13.20 52.88
N ALA A 477 -22.21 -13.28 51.56
CA ALA A 477 -22.92 -14.35 50.87
C ALA A 477 -22.11 -15.65 50.90
N GLU A 478 -22.61 -16.67 51.63
CA GLU A 478 -21.99 -18.00 51.72
C GLU A 478 -22.14 -18.80 50.42
N VAL A 479 -23.27 -18.63 49.71
CA VAL A 479 -23.55 -19.26 48.42
C VAL A 479 -23.63 -18.18 47.35
N GLU A 480 -22.63 -18.14 46.48
CA GLU A 480 -22.59 -17.24 45.34
C GLU A 480 -23.55 -17.71 44.25
N ARG A 481 -24.31 -16.78 43.65
CA ARG A 481 -25.18 -17.11 42.50
C ARG A 481 -24.39 -17.60 41.29
N VAL A 482 -23.23 -16.99 41.06
CA VAL A 482 -22.26 -17.45 40.06
C VAL A 482 -20.91 -17.60 40.76
N PRO A 483 -20.58 -18.81 41.25
CA PRO A 483 -19.27 -19.12 41.78
C PRO A 483 -18.18 -19.01 40.71
N VAL A 484 -16.93 -18.83 41.16
CA VAL A 484 -15.75 -18.74 40.27
C VAL A 484 -15.63 -19.92 39.30
N SER A 485 -15.95 -21.15 39.74
CA SER A 485 -15.95 -22.33 38.88
C SER A 485 -16.95 -22.20 37.72
N TRP A 486 -18.17 -21.76 38.00
CA TRP A 486 -19.21 -21.53 37.00
C TRP A 486 -18.91 -20.33 36.11
N LEU A 487 -18.23 -19.30 36.61
CA LEU A 487 -17.70 -18.21 35.79
C LEU A 487 -16.76 -18.75 34.70
N PHE A 488 -15.80 -19.59 35.06
CA PHE A 488 -14.87 -20.20 34.08
C PHE A 488 -15.60 -21.08 33.06
N ILE A 489 -16.71 -21.72 33.44
CA ILE A 489 -17.54 -22.49 32.52
C ILE A 489 -18.30 -21.56 31.57
N TYR A 490 -19.10 -20.64 32.10
CA TYR A 490 -19.99 -19.79 31.29
C TYR A 490 -19.25 -18.78 30.41
N ALA A 491 -18.19 -18.16 30.92
CA ALA A 491 -17.45 -17.12 30.21
C ALA A 491 -16.11 -17.62 29.60
N GLY A 492 -15.63 -18.79 30.02
CA GLY A 492 -14.42 -19.40 29.48
C GLY A 492 -14.74 -20.57 28.54
N ALA A 493 -15.20 -21.68 29.11
CA ALA A 493 -15.37 -22.95 28.40
C ALA A 493 -16.47 -22.89 27.32
N VAL A 494 -17.61 -22.23 27.59
CA VAL A 494 -18.71 -22.12 26.63
C VAL A 494 -18.31 -21.32 25.39
N PRO A 495 -17.70 -20.11 25.49
CA PRO A 495 -17.14 -19.43 24.33
C PRO A 495 -16.09 -20.23 23.57
N LEU A 496 -15.13 -20.83 24.28
CA LEU A 496 -14.09 -21.64 23.65
C LEU A 496 -14.69 -22.83 22.90
N GLY A 497 -15.62 -23.56 23.52
CA GLY A 497 -16.33 -24.66 22.89
C GLY A 497 -17.13 -24.23 21.67
N THR A 498 -17.76 -23.06 21.72
CA THR A 498 -18.50 -22.47 20.59
C THR A 498 -17.55 -22.14 19.42
N LEU A 499 -16.39 -21.56 19.70
CA LEU A 499 -15.38 -21.23 18.68
C LEU A 499 -14.75 -22.50 18.08
N ILE A 500 -14.46 -23.52 18.89
CA ILE A 500 -13.95 -24.81 18.41
C ILE A 500 -15.00 -25.50 17.55
N LEU A 501 -16.26 -25.57 18.02
CA LEU A 501 -17.35 -26.16 17.27
C LEU A 501 -17.56 -25.43 15.94
N TRP A 502 -17.54 -24.11 15.94
CA TRP A 502 -17.56 -23.31 14.72
C TRP A 502 -16.39 -23.66 13.77
N ALA A 503 -15.17 -23.76 14.28
CA ALA A 503 -14.00 -24.11 13.46
C ALA A 503 -14.10 -25.52 12.85
N LEU A 504 -14.65 -26.48 13.61
CA LEU A 504 -14.87 -27.86 13.14
C LEU A 504 -15.98 -27.95 12.10
N LEU A 505 -17.09 -27.20 12.28
CA LEU A 505 -18.25 -27.22 11.39
C LEU A 505 -18.01 -26.42 10.10
N VAL A 506 -17.45 -25.22 10.20
CA VAL A 506 -17.27 -24.28 9.08
C VAL A 506 -15.98 -24.53 8.31
N ARG A 507 -14.97 -25.14 8.94
CA ARG A 507 -13.63 -25.43 8.36
C ARG A 507 -13.00 -24.21 7.65
N PRO A 508 -12.84 -23.07 8.34
CA PRO A 508 -12.46 -21.77 7.75
C PRO A 508 -10.98 -21.64 7.33
N GLY A 509 -10.21 -22.74 7.31
CA GLY A 509 -8.76 -22.74 7.15
C GLY A 509 -7.99 -22.65 8.48
N THR A 510 -6.75 -23.16 8.49
CA THR A 510 -5.92 -23.28 9.70
C THR A 510 -5.58 -21.93 10.31
N HIS A 511 -5.22 -20.94 9.46
CA HIS A 511 -4.88 -19.60 9.89
C HIS A 511 -6.06 -18.90 10.59
N LYS A 512 -7.23 -18.86 9.95
CA LYS A 512 -8.42 -18.22 10.53
C LYS A 512 -8.87 -18.88 11.84
N ALA A 513 -8.82 -20.20 11.93
CA ALA A 513 -9.11 -20.90 13.19
C ALA A 513 -8.08 -20.55 14.28
N HIS A 514 -6.79 -20.57 13.91
CA HIS A 514 -5.68 -20.28 14.83
C HIS A 514 -5.75 -18.87 15.42
N VAL A 515 -5.88 -17.82 14.60
CA VAL A 515 -5.92 -16.44 15.10
C VAL A 515 -7.17 -16.11 15.91
N THR A 516 -8.29 -16.79 15.61
CA THR A 516 -9.53 -16.64 16.38
C THR A 516 -9.38 -17.19 17.79
N LEU A 517 -8.81 -18.40 17.92
CA LEU A 517 -8.56 -19.01 19.23
C LEU A 517 -7.47 -18.25 19.99
N LEU A 518 -6.38 -17.89 19.32
CA LEU A 518 -5.28 -17.13 19.91
C LEU A 518 -5.76 -15.77 20.44
N GLY A 519 -6.53 -15.01 19.64
CA GLY A 519 -7.08 -13.72 20.04
C GLY A 519 -8.01 -13.83 21.24
N TRP A 520 -8.83 -14.88 21.30
CA TRP A 520 -9.67 -15.16 22.46
C TRP A 520 -8.84 -15.45 23.73
N PHE A 521 -7.82 -16.30 23.65
CA PHE A 521 -6.93 -16.59 24.79
C PHE A 521 -6.22 -15.33 25.30
N ILE A 522 -5.70 -14.50 24.38
CA ILE A 522 -5.06 -13.23 24.74
C ILE A 522 -6.06 -12.31 25.43
N SER A 523 -7.30 -12.18 24.93
CA SER A 523 -8.36 -11.38 25.56
C SER A 523 -8.57 -11.78 27.02
N MET A 524 -8.71 -13.09 27.27
CA MET A 524 -8.97 -13.63 28.61
C MET A 524 -7.82 -13.36 29.57
N ILE A 525 -6.61 -13.74 29.19
CA ILE A 525 -5.42 -13.62 30.05
C ILE A 525 -5.06 -12.15 30.31
N LEU A 526 -5.12 -11.30 29.27
CA LEU A 526 -4.86 -9.87 29.43
C LEU A 526 -5.87 -9.21 30.37
N THR A 527 -7.15 -9.61 30.28
CA THR A 527 -8.20 -9.09 31.18
C THR A 527 -7.96 -9.50 32.62
N LEU A 528 -7.62 -10.78 32.87
CA LEU A 528 -7.27 -11.28 34.20
C LEU A 528 -6.10 -10.51 34.80
N PHE A 529 -5.03 -10.36 34.01
CA PHE A 529 -3.83 -9.63 34.43
C PHE A 529 -4.15 -8.18 34.82
N ILE A 530 -4.79 -7.41 33.94
CA ILE A 530 -5.10 -6.00 34.19
C ILE A 530 -6.05 -5.85 35.39
N THR A 531 -7.09 -6.69 35.46
CA THR A 531 -8.08 -6.65 36.56
C THR A 531 -7.40 -6.85 37.90
N ASP A 532 -6.53 -7.85 38.03
CA ASP A 532 -5.91 -8.20 39.30
C ASP A 532 -4.82 -7.22 39.72
N VAL A 533 -4.08 -6.65 38.76
CA VAL A 533 -3.17 -5.51 39.02
C VAL A 533 -3.96 -4.34 39.62
N ILE A 534 -5.07 -3.94 38.99
CA ILE A 534 -5.87 -2.80 39.47
C ILE A 534 -6.49 -3.12 40.83
N LYS A 535 -7.05 -4.32 41.02
CA LYS A 535 -7.63 -4.73 42.31
C LYS A 535 -6.63 -4.63 43.46
N ASN A 536 -5.44 -5.18 43.26
CA ASN A 536 -4.42 -5.18 44.31
C ASN A 536 -3.86 -3.78 44.55
N ALA A 537 -3.72 -2.96 43.52
CA ALA A 537 -3.24 -1.59 43.66
C ALA A 537 -4.27 -0.65 44.30
N VAL A 538 -5.56 -0.77 43.95
CA VAL A 538 -6.61 0.12 44.45
C VAL A 538 -7.05 -0.27 45.86
N GLY A 539 -7.16 -1.57 46.15
CA GLY A 539 -7.43 -2.00 47.52
C GLY A 539 -8.79 -1.55 48.07
N ARG A 540 -9.82 -1.47 47.24
CA ARG A 540 -11.14 -0.96 47.64
C ARG A 540 -11.88 -1.98 48.52
N PRO A 541 -12.34 -1.58 49.73
CA PRO A 541 -13.26 -2.37 50.55
C PRO A 541 -14.49 -2.85 49.78
N ARG A 542 -14.84 -4.12 49.93
CA ARG A 542 -16.10 -4.68 49.42
C ARG A 542 -17.29 -4.26 50.30
N PRO A 543 -18.53 -4.31 49.76
CA PRO A 543 -19.71 -4.03 50.55
C PRO A 543 -19.95 -5.01 51.72
N ASP A 544 -19.33 -6.19 51.67
CA ASP A 544 -19.37 -7.22 52.72
C ASP A 544 -18.10 -7.27 53.60
N LEU A 545 -17.27 -6.20 53.61
CA LEU A 545 -15.99 -6.20 54.32
C LEU A 545 -16.13 -6.44 55.81
N ILE A 546 -17.07 -5.77 56.50
CA ILE A 546 -17.20 -5.90 57.97
C ILE A 546 -17.56 -7.34 58.36
N ALA A 547 -18.42 -8.00 57.58
CA ALA A 547 -18.80 -9.39 57.80
C ALA A 547 -17.62 -10.37 57.65
N ARG A 548 -16.66 -10.06 56.76
CA ARG A 548 -15.41 -10.82 56.59
C ARG A 548 -14.37 -10.51 57.65
N CYS A 549 -14.23 -9.23 58.02
CA CYS A 549 -13.22 -8.77 58.95
C CYS A 549 -13.45 -9.32 60.37
N LYS A 550 -14.71 -9.41 60.83
CA LYS A 550 -15.06 -9.79 62.20
C LYS A 550 -14.23 -8.97 63.22
N PRO A 551 -14.48 -7.66 63.35
CA PRO A 551 -13.64 -6.76 64.15
C PRO A 551 -13.59 -7.19 65.63
N ALA A 552 -12.46 -6.94 66.28
CA ALA A 552 -12.25 -7.28 67.68
C ALA A 552 -13.26 -6.58 68.61
N PRO A 553 -13.69 -7.21 69.72
CA PRO A 553 -14.59 -6.57 70.68
C PRO A 553 -13.97 -5.29 71.26
N GLY A 554 -14.71 -4.17 71.17
CA GLY A 554 -14.27 -2.87 71.71
C GLY A 554 -13.57 -1.94 70.72
N THR A 555 -13.47 -2.31 69.43
CA THR A 555 -12.94 -1.40 68.39
C THR A 555 -13.85 -0.17 68.21
N PRO A 556 -13.29 1.06 68.17
CA PRO A 556 -14.07 2.29 68.04
C PRO A 556 -14.77 2.37 66.68
N ALA A 557 -16.08 2.69 66.68
CA ALA A 557 -16.89 2.63 65.47
C ALA A 557 -16.71 3.81 64.52
N HIS A 558 -16.42 5.00 65.07
CA HIS A 558 -16.34 6.28 64.35
C HIS A 558 -14.90 6.73 64.07
N GLU A 559 -13.94 5.82 64.19
CA GLU A 559 -12.52 6.08 63.90
C GLU A 559 -12.05 5.26 62.72
N LEU A 560 -11.05 5.79 62.01
CA LEU A 560 -10.48 5.16 60.85
C LEU A 560 -9.54 4.03 61.31
N VAL A 561 -9.93 2.78 61.04
CA VAL A 561 -9.21 1.58 61.48
C VAL A 561 -8.52 0.86 60.33
N THR A 562 -7.40 0.21 60.64
CA THR A 562 -6.63 -0.64 59.73
C THR A 562 -7.16 -2.08 59.78
N PHE A 563 -6.71 -2.94 58.87
CA PHE A 563 -7.10 -4.35 58.83
C PHE A 563 -6.66 -5.16 60.06
N GLU A 564 -5.75 -4.62 60.90
CA GLU A 564 -5.24 -5.27 62.11
C GLU A 564 -6.31 -5.51 63.18
N VAL A 565 -7.45 -4.81 63.10
CA VAL A 565 -8.58 -5.00 64.02
C VAL A 565 -9.41 -6.25 63.69
N CYS A 566 -9.18 -6.87 62.52
CA CYS A 566 -9.93 -8.03 62.06
C CYS A 566 -9.48 -9.31 62.77
N THR A 567 -10.44 -10.15 63.18
CA THR A 567 -10.16 -11.43 63.89
C THR A 567 -10.28 -12.66 62.99
N GLU A 568 -10.61 -12.49 61.71
CA GLU A 568 -10.69 -13.58 60.74
C GLU A 568 -9.34 -14.26 60.54
N THR A 569 -9.34 -15.60 60.64
CA THR A 569 -8.12 -16.41 60.56
C THR A 569 -7.85 -16.91 59.14
N ASP A 570 -8.87 -16.95 58.28
CA ASP A 570 -8.71 -17.29 56.87
C ASP A 570 -8.14 -16.10 56.08
N HIS A 571 -6.85 -16.23 55.73
CA HIS A 571 -6.12 -15.24 54.95
C HIS A 571 -6.78 -14.92 53.60
N HIS A 572 -7.34 -15.92 52.91
CA HIS A 572 -7.98 -15.69 51.61
C HIS A 572 -9.28 -14.90 51.76
N VAL A 573 -10.11 -15.25 52.76
CA VAL A 573 -11.38 -14.57 53.03
C VAL A 573 -11.17 -13.12 53.45
N LEU A 574 -10.19 -12.87 54.33
CA LEU A 574 -9.85 -11.55 54.82
C LEU A 574 -9.33 -10.64 53.71
N HIS A 575 -8.28 -11.06 52.98
CA HIS A 575 -7.65 -10.23 51.97
C HIS A 575 -8.55 -10.02 50.73
N ASP A 576 -9.43 -10.97 50.39
CA ASP A 576 -10.43 -10.76 49.34
C ASP A 576 -11.39 -9.60 49.68
N GLY A 577 -11.54 -9.23 50.96
CA GLY A 577 -12.33 -8.07 51.41
C GLY A 577 -11.91 -6.72 50.82
N TRP A 578 -10.65 -6.56 50.39
CA TRP A 578 -10.14 -5.32 49.77
C TRP A 578 -10.02 -5.39 48.24
N ARG A 579 -10.56 -6.44 47.61
CA ARG A 579 -10.46 -6.67 46.16
C ARG A 579 -11.77 -6.34 45.42
N SER A 580 -12.45 -5.24 45.80
CA SER A 580 -13.74 -4.86 45.19
C SER A 580 -13.62 -4.25 43.80
N PHE A 581 -12.67 -3.35 43.56
CA PHE A 581 -12.60 -2.58 42.32
C PHE A 581 -11.42 -2.97 41.42
N PRO A 582 -11.64 -3.22 40.12
CA PRO A 582 -12.92 -3.47 39.44
C PRO A 582 -13.42 -4.91 39.68
N SER A 583 -14.68 -5.20 39.36
CA SER A 583 -15.21 -6.55 39.53
C SER A 583 -14.62 -7.55 38.54
N GLY A 584 -13.98 -8.60 39.06
CA GLY A 584 -13.34 -9.62 38.22
C GLY A 584 -14.30 -10.57 37.50
N HIS A 585 -15.47 -10.86 38.09
CA HIS A 585 -16.51 -11.65 37.39
C HIS A 585 -17.05 -10.87 36.19
N SER A 586 -17.21 -9.56 36.36
CA SER A 586 -17.69 -8.68 35.31
C SER A 586 -16.66 -8.51 34.19
N SER A 587 -15.40 -8.19 34.50
CA SER A 587 -14.38 -8.04 33.45
C SER A 587 -14.11 -9.34 32.70
N PHE A 588 -13.99 -10.47 33.42
CA PHE A 588 -13.78 -11.78 32.81
C PHE A 588 -14.94 -12.19 31.89
N SER A 589 -16.19 -11.99 32.32
CA SER A 589 -17.37 -12.34 31.53
C SER A 589 -17.50 -11.49 30.27
N PHE A 590 -17.33 -10.17 30.37
CA PHE A 590 -17.35 -9.27 29.21
C PHE A 590 -16.15 -9.47 28.27
N SER A 591 -15.03 -10.01 28.75
CA SER A 591 -13.91 -10.38 27.88
C SER A 591 -14.23 -11.62 27.03
N GLY A 592 -14.61 -12.73 27.66
CA GLY A 592 -14.83 -14.00 26.95
C GLY A 592 -16.08 -14.02 26.09
N LEU A 593 -17.22 -13.62 26.67
CA LEU A 593 -18.48 -13.54 25.95
C LEU A 593 -18.54 -12.31 25.03
N GLY A 594 -17.86 -11.21 25.38
CA GLY A 594 -17.75 -10.05 24.50
C GLY A 594 -16.92 -10.34 23.26
N TYR A 595 -15.81 -11.06 23.38
CA TYR A 595 -15.05 -11.52 22.21
C TYR A 595 -15.92 -12.41 21.31
N LEU A 596 -16.67 -13.36 21.90
CA LEU A 596 -17.61 -14.21 21.15
C LEU A 596 -18.69 -13.39 20.45
N SER A 597 -19.26 -12.38 21.13
CA SER A 597 -20.26 -11.46 20.56
C SER A 597 -19.70 -10.72 19.34
N LEU A 598 -18.51 -10.12 19.45
CA LEU A 598 -17.84 -9.43 18.35
C LEU A 598 -17.54 -10.37 17.19
N PHE A 599 -17.09 -11.58 17.50
CA PHE A 599 -16.83 -12.61 16.50
C PHE A 599 -18.09 -13.02 15.73
N ILE A 600 -19.19 -13.32 16.43
CA ILE A 600 -20.49 -13.64 15.81
C ILE A 600 -20.98 -12.44 14.98
N ALA A 601 -20.88 -11.22 15.50
CA ALA A 601 -21.27 -10.01 14.76
C ALA A 601 -20.52 -9.87 13.43
N GLY A 602 -19.22 -10.19 13.44
CA GLY A 602 -18.37 -10.21 12.24
C GLY A 602 -18.78 -11.31 11.26
N GLN A 603 -18.99 -12.55 11.72
CA GLN A 603 -19.40 -13.67 10.84
C GLN A 603 -20.81 -13.45 10.25
N CYS A 604 -21.74 -12.89 11.02
CA CYS A 604 -23.11 -12.62 10.58
C CYS A 604 -23.27 -11.30 9.82
N HIS A 605 -22.21 -10.48 9.72
CA HIS A 605 -22.20 -9.18 9.04
C HIS A 605 -23.30 -8.23 9.56
N VAL A 606 -23.44 -8.14 10.88
CA VAL A 606 -24.53 -7.44 11.58
C VAL A 606 -24.66 -5.96 11.19
N TYR A 607 -23.57 -5.30 10.82
CA TYR A 607 -23.56 -3.87 10.48
C TYR A 607 -23.81 -3.56 9.00
N ARG A 608 -24.13 -4.56 8.16
CA ARG A 608 -24.50 -4.31 6.77
C ARG A 608 -25.91 -3.72 6.65
N PRO A 609 -26.16 -2.87 5.65
CA PRO A 609 -27.52 -2.44 5.33
C PRO A 609 -28.41 -3.67 5.10
N ARG A 610 -29.57 -3.72 5.76
CA ARG A 610 -30.55 -4.83 5.71
C ARG A 610 -30.19 -6.11 6.48
N ALA A 611 -29.29 -6.08 7.46
CA ALA A 611 -29.14 -7.20 8.39
C ALA A 611 -30.46 -7.47 9.14
N ASP A 612 -30.89 -8.73 9.19
CA ASP A 612 -32.12 -9.13 9.89
C ASP A 612 -31.93 -9.13 11.41
N LEU A 613 -33.04 -8.95 12.14
CA LEU A 613 -33.05 -8.87 13.59
C LEU A 613 -32.47 -10.14 14.27
N ALA A 614 -32.67 -11.32 13.69
CA ALA A 614 -32.21 -12.56 14.29
C ALA A 614 -30.68 -12.62 14.38
N ARG A 615 -29.96 -12.14 13.36
CA ARG A 615 -28.49 -12.00 13.40
C ARG A 615 -28.02 -11.03 14.48
N VAL A 616 -28.74 -9.93 14.66
CA VAL A 616 -28.41 -8.94 15.71
C VAL A 616 -28.60 -9.56 17.09
N LEU A 617 -29.74 -10.23 17.32
CA LEU A 617 -30.03 -10.88 18.61
C LEU A 617 -29.04 -12.01 18.92
N LEU A 618 -28.64 -12.80 17.90
CA LEU A 618 -27.63 -13.84 18.06
C LEU A 618 -26.27 -13.26 18.49
N ALA A 619 -25.87 -12.12 17.90
CA ALA A 619 -24.64 -11.44 18.29
C ALA A 619 -24.72 -10.80 19.70
N LEU A 620 -25.90 -10.35 20.13
CA LEU A 620 -26.09 -9.72 21.45
C LEU A 620 -26.28 -10.73 22.59
N ALA A 621 -26.71 -11.96 22.31
CA ALA A 621 -27.00 -12.98 23.34
C ALA A 621 -25.82 -13.26 24.29
N PRO A 622 -24.55 -13.38 23.84
CA PRO A 622 -23.41 -13.53 24.75
C PRO A 622 -23.24 -12.33 25.70
N LEU A 623 -23.52 -11.10 25.24
CA LEU A 623 -23.41 -9.90 26.06
C LEU A 623 -24.49 -9.85 27.14
N LEU A 624 -25.70 -10.34 26.83
CA LEU A 624 -26.75 -10.48 27.84
C LEU A 624 -26.31 -11.49 28.92
N GLY A 625 -25.70 -12.61 28.53
CA GLY A 625 -25.12 -13.57 29.48
C GLY A 625 -24.04 -12.95 30.36
N ALA A 626 -23.14 -12.16 29.79
CA ALA A 626 -22.12 -11.43 30.55
C ALA A 626 -22.73 -10.42 31.53
N ALA A 627 -23.77 -9.69 31.10
CA ALA A 627 -24.48 -8.75 31.95
C ALA A 627 -25.17 -9.45 33.14
N LEU A 628 -25.79 -10.62 32.95
CA LEU A 628 -26.42 -11.39 34.03
C LEU A 628 -25.39 -11.88 35.06
N ILE A 629 -24.22 -12.37 34.61
CA ILE A 629 -23.10 -12.74 35.50
C ILE A 629 -22.57 -11.52 36.27
N ALA A 630 -22.52 -10.35 35.62
CA ALA A 630 -22.08 -9.12 36.22
C ALA A 630 -23.07 -8.64 37.31
N ILE A 631 -24.38 -8.66 37.01
CA ILE A 631 -25.47 -8.28 37.92
C ILE A 631 -25.52 -9.18 39.15
N SER A 632 -25.26 -10.49 39.00
CA SER A 632 -25.27 -11.41 40.13
C SER A 632 -24.30 -11.01 41.24
N ARG A 633 -23.26 -10.21 40.93
CA ARG A 633 -22.33 -9.70 41.94
C ARG A 633 -22.88 -8.60 42.83
N CYS A 634 -23.80 -7.79 42.31
CA CYS A 634 -24.52 -6.81 43.10
C CYS A 634 -25.58 -7.51 43.96
N GLU A 635 -26.24 -8.54 43.43
CA GLU A 635 -27.22 -9.34 44.18
C GLU A 635 -26.60 -10.13 45.35
N ASP A 636 -25.32 -10.49 45.25
CA ASP A 636 -24.54 -11.14 46.29
C ASP A 636 -23.85 -10.14 47.24
N TYR A 637 -24.14 -8.84 47.14
CA TYR A 637 -23.53 -7.76 47.94
C TYR A 637 -22.00 -7.75 47.96
N ARG A 638 -21.34 -8.23 46.89
CA ARG A 638 -19.87 -8.28 46.82
C ARG A 638 -19.22 -7.11 46.10
N HIS A 639 -20.00 -6.39 45.32
CA HIS A 639 -19.53 -5.31 44.47
C HIS A 639 -20.60 -4.23 44.34
N ASP A 640 -20.16 -2.98 44.35
CA ASP A 640 -21.01 -1.85 43.98
C ASP A 640 -21.24 -1.82 42.47
N VAL A 641 -22.30 -1.11 42.05
CA VAL A 641 -22.62 -0.92 40.62
C VAL A 641 -21.42 -0.38 39.83
N TYR A 642 -20.64 0.54 40.41
CA TYR A 642 -19.45 1.10 39.77
C TYR A 642 -18.33 0.07 39.55
N ASP A 643 -18.16 -0.88 40.47
CA ASP A 643 -17.14 -1.93 40.33
C ASP A 643 -17.49 -2.84 39.15
N VAL A 644 -18.79 -3.13 38.99
CA VAL A 644 -19.34 -3.98 37.93
C VAL A 644 -19.36 -3.25 36.60
N THR A 645 -19.74 -1.98 36.53
CA THR A 645 -19.75 -1.23 35.26
C THR A 645 -18.34 -1.01 34.74
N VAL A 646 -17.38 -0.62 35.59
CA VAL A 646 -15.98 -0.46 35.17
C VAL A 646 -15.36 -1.80 34.78
N GLY A 647 -15.67 -2.88 35.52
CA GLY A 647 -15.29 -4.24 35.14
C GLY A 647 -15.79 -4.60 33.74
N SER A 648 -17.08 -4.35 33.45
CA SER A 648 -17.71 -4.65 32.16
C SER A 648 -17.05 -3.86 31.02
N VAL A 649 -16.82 -2.56 31.22
CA VAL A 649 -16.15 -1.69 30.25
C VAL A 649 -14.72 -2.14 29.99
N LEU A 650 -13.97 -2.49 31.04
CA LEU A 650 -12.61 -3.00 30.91
C LEU A 650 -12.58 -4.30 30.09
N GLY A 651 -13.42 -5.28 30.44
CA GLY A 651 -13.50 -6.55 29.73
C GLY A 651 -13.89 -6.37 28.26
N MET A 652 -14.89 -5.53 27.99
CA MET A 652 -15.33 -5.22 26.61
C MET A 652 -14.24 -4.48 25.82
N ALA A 653 -13.53 -3.53 26.44
CA ALA A 653 -12.47 -2.79 25.79
C ALA A 653 -11.30 -3.72 25.39
N VAL A 654 -10.92 -4.64 26.28
CA VAL A 654 -9.88 -5.64 26.00
C VAL A 654 -10.35 -6.62 24.89
N ALA A 655 -11.59 -7.10 24.96
CA ALA A 655 -12.16 -7.94 23.90
C ALA A 655 -12.19 -7.23 22.55
N HIS A 656 -12.60 -5.95 22.53
CA HIS A 656 -12.62 -5.15 21.31
C HIS A 656 -11.21 -4.93 20.76
N TYR A 657 -10.25 -4.53 21.59
CA TYR A 657 -8.86 -4.32 21.20
C TYR A 657 -8.25 -5.59 20.61
N THR A 658 -8.38 -6.71 21.31
CA THR A 658 -7.83 -8.01 20.86
C THR A 658 -8.53 -8.53 19.61
N TYR A 659 -9.85 -8.36 19.48
CA TYR A 659 -10.57 -8.68 18.25
C TYR A 659 -10.05 -7.83 17.07
N ARG A 660 -9.94 -6.51 17.25
CA ARG A 660 -9.48 -5.58 16.21
C ARG A 660 -8.03 -5.77 15.79
N ARG A 661 -7.22 -6.42 16.62
CA ARG A 661 -5.85 -6.82 16.29
C ARG A 661 -5.80 -7.87 15.18
N TYR A 662 -6.77 -8.79 15.15
CA TYR A 662 -6.80 -9.89 14.17
C TYR A 662 -7.86 -9.71 13.09
N TYR A 663 -8.92 -8.93 13.35
CA TYR A 663 -10.04 -8.74 12.44
C TYR A 663 -10.27 -7.26 12.08
N PRO A 664 -10.71 -6.96 10.85
CA PRO A 664 -11.16 -5.63 10.43
C PRO A 664 -12.33 -5.10 11.26
N ALA A 665 -12.65 -3.81 11.09
CA ALA A 665 -13.78 -3.20 11.78
C ALA A 665 -15.08 -3.91 11.36
N LEU A 666 -16.05 -4.03 12.27
CA LEU A 666 -17.32 -4.73 11.99
C LEU A 666 -18.16 -4.12 10.86
N ARG A 667 -17.87 -2.86 10.49
CA ARG A 667 -18.46 -2.16 9.34
C ARG A 667 -17.77 -2.47 8.01
N ASN A 668 -16.53 -2.98 8.03
CA ASN A 668 -15.78 -3.30 6.82
C ASN A 668 -16.44 -4.48 6.10
N ARG A 669 -16.43 -4.47 4.76
CA ARG A 669 -16.97 -5.56 3.92
C ARG A 669 -16.39 -6.92 4.28
N ASN A 670 -15.11 -6.96 4.67
CA ASN A 670 -14.37 -8.17 5.00
C ASN A 670 -14.28 -8.45 6.51
N CYS A 671 -15.21 -7.94 7.33
CA CYS A 671 -15.20 -8.12 8.79
C CYS A 671 -15.22 -9.58 9.27
N ALA A 672 -15.69 -10.52 8.43
CA ALA A 672 -15.71 -11.93 8.76
C ALA A 672 -14.34 -12.62 8.60
N SER A 673 -13.38 -12.00 7.91
CA SER A 673 -12.06 -12.57 7.62
C SER A 673 -10.98 -11.85 8.42
N PRO A 674 -10.04 -12.57 9.04
CA PRO A 674 -8.92 -11.95 9.72
C PRO A 674 -7.99 -11.28 8.71
N PHE A 675 -7.12 -10.39 9.19
CA PHE A 675 -6.01 -9.86 8.41
C PHE A 675 -5.12 -11.00 7.91
N ALA A 676 -4.44 -10.78 6.78
CA ALA A 676 -3.54 -11.77 6.22
C ALA A 676 -2.46 -12.18 7.24
N ASN A 677 -1.98 -13.42 7.12
CA ASN A 677 -0.87 -13.88 7.94
C ASN A 677 0.34 -12.95 7.69
N PRO A 678 1.08 -12.51 8.72
CA PRO A 678 2.35 -11.80 8.52
C PRO A 678 3.33 -12.56 7.60
N MET A 679 3.26 -13.90 7.55
CA MET A 679 3.96 -14.73 6.55
C MET A 679 3.48 -14.47 5.11
N ASP A 680 2.18 -14.27 4.91
CA ASP A 680 1.60 -13.99 3.59
C ASP A 680 1.87 -12.53 3.18
N GLU A 681 1.87 -11.56 4.10
CA GLU A 681 2.29 -10.17 3.82
C GLU A 681 3.80 -10.05 3.54
N ALA A 682 4.64 -10.77 4.29
CA ALA A 682 6.07 -10.86 3.98
C ALA A 682 6.35 -11.69 2.71
N GLY A 683 5.43 -12.58 2.34
CA GLY A 683 5.36 -13.28 1.06
C GLY A 683 4.81 -12.41 -0.07
N VAL A 684 4.19 -11.27 0.23
CA VAL A 684 3.89 -10.21 -0.74
C VAL A 684 5.13 -9.34 -0.97
N LYS A 685 5.97 -9.13 0.07
CA LYS A 685 7.36 -8.64 -0.10
C LYS A 685 8.35 -9.70 -0.64
N GLY A 686 7.89 -10.93 -0.85
CA GLY A 686 8.70 -12.06 -1.29
C GLY A 686 7.79 -13.16 -1.83
N PHE A 687 7.23 -12.91 -3.01
CA PHE A 687 6.38 -13.78 -3.83
C PHE A 687 5.91 -15.10 -3.18
N ARG A 688 4.63 -15.16 -2.83
CA ARG A 688 3.92 -16.41 -2.52
C ARG A 688 4.03 -17.37 -3.71
N ARG A 689 4.70 -18.51 -3.50
CA ARG A 689 4.60 -19.69 -4.39
C ARG A 689 3.21 -20.29 -4.16
N VAL A 690 2.29 -20.04 -5.09
CA VAL A 690 0.96 -20.67 -5.09
C VAL A 690 1.20 -22.15 -5.37
N LYS A 691 0.87 -23.00 -4.39
CA LYS A 691 1.13 -24.44 -4.43
C LYS A 691 0.20 -25.18 -5.40
N ASP A 692 -0.81 -24.50 -5.93
CA ASP A 692 -1.87 -25.12 -6.73
C ASP A 692 -1.64 -25.00 -8.25
N ASP A 693 -0.58 -24.32 -8.70
CA ASP A 693 -0.22 -24.23 -10.13
C ASP A 693 0.83 -25.28 -10.54
N GLU A 694 1.54 -25.90 -9.59
CA GLU A 694 2.51 -26.98 -9.88
C GLU A 694 1.84 -28.27 -10.37
N GLU A 695 0.55 -28.46 -10.13
CA GLU A 695 -0.21 -29.56 -10.75
C GLU A 695 -0.64 -29.25 -12.20
N ALA A 696 -0.69 -27.97 -12.60
CA ALA A 696 -0.92 -27.59 -14.00
C ALA A 696 0.38 -27.57 -14.83
N LEU A 697 1.51 -27.25 -14.19
CA LEU A 697 2.83 -27.16 -14.84
C LEU A 697 3.49 -28.52 -15.12
N ARG A 698 3.00 -29.62 -14.55
CA ARG A 698 3.46 -30.98 -14.92
C ARG A 698 2.93 -31.49 -16.26
N GLY A 699 2.06 -30.73 -16.94
CA GLY A 699 1.46 -31.10 -18.22
C GLY A 699 2.11 -30.50 -19.47
N ALA A 700 3.05 -29.56 -19.34
CA ALA A 700 3.60 -28.83 -20.49
C ALA A 700 5.14 -28.83 -20.47
N GLY A 701 5.71 -29.88 -21.08
CA GLY A 701 6.95 -29.89 -21.85
C GLY A 701 8.21 -29.29 -21.24
N GLU A 702 9.14 -30.17 -20.86
CA GLU A 702 10.59 -29.92 -20.85
C GLU A 702 11.03 -29.22 -22.14
N PHE A 703 11.67 -28.05 -22.00
CA PHE A 703 12.66 -27.57 -22.96
C PHE A 703 13.92 -27.29 -22.16
N GLU A 704 14.88 -28.20 -22.28
CA GLU A 704 16.25 -28.04 -21.78
C GLU A 704 16.91 -26.88 -22.52
N LEU A 705 17.41 -25.91 -21.75
CA LEU A 705 18.40 -24.94 -22.21
C LEU A 705 19.76 -25.64 -22.12
N GLU A 706 20.27 -26.18 -23.23
CA GLU A 706 21.67 -26.59 -23.32
C GLU A 706 22.57 -25.38 -23.54
N ASP A 707 23.67 -25.38 -22.78
CA ASP A 707 24.74 -24.41 -22.74
C ASP A 707 25.37 -24.17 -24.12
N ILE A 708 25.32 -22.92 -24.61
CA ILE A 708 26.22 -22.46 -25.68
C ILE A 708 27.47 -21.90 -25.02
N SER A 709 28.41 -22.79 -24.70
CA SER A 709 29.81 -22.41 -24.48
C SER A 709 30.54 -22.42 -25.83
N GLY A 710 31.18 -21.31 -26.16
CA GLY A 710 31.96 -21.16 -27.38
C GLY A 710 33.14 -22.12 -27.46
N ASP A 711 33.39 -22.59 -28.67
CA ASP A 711 34.69 -22.90 -29.28
C ASP A 711 34.39 -23.62 -30.61
N GLU A 712 34.37 -22.90 -31.73
CA GLU A 712 34.56 -23.48 -33.07
C GLU A 712 34.78 -22.37 -34.12
N GLU A 713 35.95 -21.72 -34.04
CA GLU A 713 36.52 -20.92 -35.11
C GLU A 713 37.87 -21.53 -35.51
N GLU A 714 37.88 -22.68 -36.20
CA GLU A 714 39.02 -23.17 -37.02
C GLU A 714 38.72 -24.54 -37.68
N GLU A 715 37.85 -24.64 -38.69
CA GLU A 715 38.00 -25.62 -39.80
C GLU A 715 36.90 -25.49 -40.87
N ARG A 716 36.94 -24.43 -41.67
CA ARG A 716 36.36 -24.48 -43.04
C ARG A 716 37.03 -23.54 -44.03
N VAL A 717 38.36 -23.54 -44.00
CA VAL A 717 39.19 -23.24 -45.18
C VAL A 717 39.96 -24.52 -45.52
N ARG A 718 39.31 -25.42 -46.27
CA ARG A 718 39.88 -26.46 -47.15
C ARG A 718 38.82 -27.55 -47.43
N ARG A 719 37.93 -27.28 -48.39
CA ARG A 719 37.60 -28.16 -49.52
C ARG A 719 36.59 -27.51 -50.43
#